data_AF-A0AAN7IP79-F1
#
_entry.id   AF-A0AAN7IP79-F1
#
_cell.length_a   1.000
_cell.length_b   1.000
_cell.length_c   1.000
_cell.angle_alpha   90.00
_cell.angle_beta   90.00
_cell.angle_gamma   90.00
#
_symmetry.space_group_name_H-M   'P 1'
#
loop_
_entity.id
_entity.type
_entity.pdbx_description
1 polymer ?
#
loop_
_entity_poly.entity_id
_entity_poly.type
_entity_poly.pdbx_seq_one_letter_code
_entity_poly.pdbx_strand_id
1 'polypeptide(L)'
;MLKQDMYILEWPFLLCISIGFLLHSLVVGQIPLGSKVSVVDNNFWVSSNGDFALGFFNTSDQPNLYSVGIRFNSDSIPVSKREVVWVVGADVTVANKSYFQLNQDGELVLFDSFKGQNVWTSQTSMLSVVSADLRDDGNLILLNRKKDVVWQSFNTPSDTLLPGQTLSVLQILRAASRNSTSSYFSLYVNASGQLQLRWESHVTYWTSGSPISSNITASLTSSGALQVRDQRLKPVWSAFGEDHGDVVQYRFLRLDVDGNLRLYSWVEASQAWKSVWQAVENQCNVFATCGEGGICVLTAAGSSDCKCPFKVTTDSNSKCVVPYREDCKSISNMVRHNHTNLYGLYPKGYLVIQSSLHQCESLCLNDPYCTVATFANNGTAQCWLEKTRYVTGYSDPSLSSVSFVKTCSDPWAVNPNLMVTSPAQSSPIQSYEICIPCLIGVASGTLVVFILIQLGVVFCIYQRTSSRKKAALAYTHNSRGLFVLSFSEIKDLTENFKHQMGPEMFKGVLSNNRPVAIKCLKANIEERKFRTVVSKLGSIHHKNLVKLEGYCCEVSHRFLVYEYAKNGSVEKYVEDSKSSKMLAWRKRADICLSVARAVCYLHTGCREFFSHGNLKCENVLLDENFEAKVTEFGLWRVNVEASGCGFSAERDVMDFGNMVLRLISGCRDVRELCEWAYKEWMEGRAENVVDKAIDGGINLQELERALRIAFWCLQSNERMRPSMGEVVKVLEGTLTVDPPPPPFSCQRPLEIEEVLV
;
A
#
# COMPACT_ATOMS: atom_id res chain seq x y z
N MET A 1 62.99 -54.28 -48.09
CA MET A 1 63.93 -54.68 -47.00
C MET A 1 63.62 -53.79 -45.81
N LEU A 2 63.06 -54.37 -44.75
CA LEU A 2 63.69 -54.50 -43.41
C LEU A 2 63.76 -53.14 -42.68
N LYS A 3 62.76 -52.82 -41.84
CA LYS A 3 62.58 -53.19 -40.40
C LYS A 3 63.25 -52.15 -39.50
N GLN A 4 62.49 -51.31 -38.77
CA GLN A 4 61.78 -51.56 -37.50
C GLN A 4 62.69 -51.54 -36.28
N ASP A 5 62.51 -50.52 -35.44
CA ASP A 5 62.24 -50.55 -33.97
C ASP A 5 62.12 -49.07 -33.53
N MET A 6 60.96 -48.53 -33.14
CA MET A 6 60.10 -48.79 -31.96
C MET A 6 60.64 -48.14 -30.67
N TYR A 7 60.02 -47.03 -30.24
CA TYR A 7 59.43 -46.81 -28.90
C TYR A 7 59.07 -45.33 -28.63
N ILE A 8 57.85 -45.08 -28.10
CA ILE A 8 57.50 -44.14 -26.98
C ILE A 8 57.88 -42.63 -27.18
N LEU A 9 57.02 -41.61 -26.97
CA LEU A 9 55.91 -41.41 -26.02
C LEU A 9 54.88 -40.40 -26.58
N GLU A 10 53.70 -40.38 -25.96
CA GLU A 10 52.58 -39.42 -26.04
C GLU A 10 52.85 -37.98 -26.52
N TRP A 11 51.94 -37.45 -27.37
CA TRP A 11 51.17 -36.19 -27.16
C TRP A 11 50.26 -35.85 -28.37
N PRO A 12 48.99 -36.27 -28.38
CA PRO A 12 47.97 -35.59 -29.19
C PRO A 12 46.68 -35.25 -28.41
N PHE A 13 46.68 -35.29 -27.07
CA PHE A 13 45.51 -34.91 -26.26
C PHE A 13 45.42 -33.41 -25.92
N LEU A 14 46.51 -32.66 -26.08
CA LEU A 14 46.58 -31.23 -25.72
C LEU A 14 46.12 -30.27 -26.83
N LEU A 15 46.01 -30.72 -28.09
CA LEU A 15 45.57 -29.85 -29.19
C LEU A 15 44.03 -29.68 -29.28
N CYS A 16 43.26 -30.54 -28.62
CA CYS A 16 41.80 -30.45 -28.56
C CYS A 16 41.28 -29.62 -27.37
N ILE A 17 42.15 -29.24 -26.43
CA ILE A 17 41.76 -28.49 -25.22
C ILE A 17 41.97 -26.96 -25.43
N SER A 18 42.87 -26.55 -26.32
CA SER A 18 43.13 -25.13 -26.62
C SER A 18 42.09 -24.45 -27.51
N ILE A 19 41.24 -25.21 -28.22
CA ILE A 19 40.11 -24.67 -29.00
C ILE A 19 38.84 -24.54 -28.13
N GLY A 20 38.80 -25.21 -26.97
CA GLY A 20 37.68 -25.16 -26.03
C GLY A 20 37.61 -23.92 -25.11
N PHE A 21 38.62 -23.04 -25.15
CA PHE A 21 38.72 -21.86 -24.27
C PHE A 21 38.68 -20.51 -25.00
N LEU A 22 38.15 -20.49 -26.22
CA LEU A 22 37.78 -19.26 -26.95
C LEU A 22 36.27 -19.23 -27.26
N LEU A 23 35.45 -19.50 -26.24
CA LEU A 23 34.07 -19.00 -26.20
C LEU A 23 34.12 -17.47 -26.01
N HIS A 24 34.40 -16.75 -27.10
CA HIS A 24 33.89 -15.39 -27.22
C HIS A 24 32.37 -15.51 -27.08
N SER A 25 31.82 -14.83 -26.07
CA SER A 25 30.38 -14.70 -25.90
C SER A 25 29.81 -14.15 -27.20
N LEU A 26 29.04 -14.97 -27.92
CA LEU A 26 28.30 -14.54 -29.10
C LEU A 26 27.48 -13.32 -28.70
N VAL A 27 27.80 -12.17 -29.31
CA VAL A 27 27.02 -10.93 -29.13
C VAL A 27 25.70 -11.14 -29.87
N VAL A 28 24.76 -11.80 -29.19
CA VAL A 28 23.41 -11.97 -29.70
C VAL A 28 22.67 -10.66 -29.42
N GLY A 29 22.72 -9.74 -30.38
CA GLY A 29 22.00 -8.45 -30.31
C GLY A 29 20.47 -8.56 -30.28
N GLN A 30 19.91 -9.76 -30.12
CA GLN A 30 18.51 -10.00 -29.78
C GLN A 30 18.43 -11.15 -28.78
N ILE A 31 17.73 -10.93 -27.67
CA ILE A 31 17.52 -11.90 -26.60
C ILE A 31 16.27 -12.75 -26.96
N PRO A 32 16.41 -14.04 -27.31
CA PRO A 32 15.27 -14.86 -27.71
C PRO A 32 14.39 -15.30 -26.53
N LEU A 33 13.15 -15.72 -26.81
CA LEU A 33 12.26 -16.33 -25.80
C LEU A 33 12.94 -17.51 -25.08
N GLY A 34 12.70 -17.63 -23.78
CA GLY A 34 13.33 -18.59 -22.88
C GLY A 34 14.64 -18.11 -22.25
N SER A 35 15.27 -17.06 -22.78
CA SER A 35 16.54 -16.51 -22.26
C SER A 35 16.42 -16.09 -20.80
N LYS A 36 17.45 -16.44 -20.01
CA LYS A 36 17.44 -16.31 -18.55
C LYS A 36 18.76 -15.76 -18.04
N VAL A 37 18.67 -14.80 -17.12
CA VAL A 37 19.74 -14.33 -16.26
C VAL A 37 19.49 -14.84 -14.84
N SER A 38 20.51 -15.28 -14.11
CA SER A 38 20.36 -15.78 -12.74
C SER A 38 21.46 -15.27 -11.80
N VAL A 39 21.14 -15.18 -10.52
CA VAL A 39 22.10 -14.77 -9.47
C VAL A 39 23.24 -15.80 -9.33
N VAL A 40 22.94 -17.09 -9.52
CA VAL A 40 23.91 -18.20 -9.35
C VAL A 40 24.89 -18.25 -10.53
N ASP A 41 24.39 -18.07 -11.75
CA ASP A 41 25.20 -18.14 -12.96
C ASP A 41 26.01 -16.86 -13.19
N ASN A 42 25.64 -15.76 -12.52
CA ASN A 42 26.25 -14.43 -12.63
C ASN A 42 26.46 -13.98 -14.09
N ASN A 43 25.47 -14.28 -14.94
CA ASN A 43 25.45 -13.95 -16.35
C ASN A 43 24.77 -12.59 -16.60
N PHE A 44 24.96 -12.05 -17.81
CA PHE A 44 24.46 -10.73 -18.20
C PHE A 44 23.94 -10.75 -19.64
N TRP A 45 23.00 -9.86 -19.95
CA TRP A 45 22.71 -9.45 -21.33
C TRP A 45 23.45 -8.14 -21.60
N VAL A 46 24.07 -7.98 -22.76
CA VAL A 46 24.99 -6.87 -23.08
C VAL A 46 24.52 -6.18 -24.35
N SER A 47 24.65 -4.85 -24.42
CA SER A 47 24.35 -4.07 -25.64
C SER A 47 25.32 -4.40 -26.77
N SER A 48 24.95 -4.05 -28.02
CA SER A 48 25.75 -4.41 -29.20
C SER A 48 27.12 -3.72 -29.20
N ASN A 49 27.21 -2.51 -28.65
CA ASN A 49 28.46 -1.78 -28.44
C ASN A 49 29.23 -2.16 -27.15
N GLY A 50 28.66 -2.98 -26.26
CA GLY A 50 29.27 -3.34 -24.97
C GLY A 50 29.12 -2.31 -23.83
N ASP A 51 28.60 -1.11 -24.12
CA ASP A 51 28.53 0.01 -23.17
C ASP A 51 27.56 -0.21 -22.01
N PHE A 52 26.54 -1.05 -22.19
CA PHE A 52 25.53 -1.37 -21.18
C PHE A 52 25.39 -2.87 -20.97
N ALA A 53 25.08 -3.27 -19.74
CA ALA A 53 24.73 -4.64 -19.41
C ALA A 53 23.59 -4.73 -18.40
N LEU A 54 22.68 -5.67 -18.61
CA LEU A 54 21.63 -6.07 -17.69
C LEU A 54 22.03 -7.33 -16.91
N GLY A 55 21.88 -7.30 -15.59
CA GLY A 55 21.98 -8.49 -14.75
C GLY A 55 21.82 -8.21 -13.27
N PHE A 56 22.16 -9.19 -12.44
CA PHE A 56 22.03 -9.07 -10.99
C PHE A 56 23.21 -8.31 -10.38
N PHE A 57 22.92 -7.54 -9.34
CA PHE A 57 23.89 -6.88 -8.48
C PHE A 57 23.45 -6.97 -7.02
N ASN A 58 24.42 -6.94 -6.10
CA ASN A 58 24.17 -7.02 -4.66
C ASN A 58 23.97 -5.60 -4.10
N THR A 59 22.88 -5.39 -3.36
CA THR A 59 22.65 -4.13 -2.63
C THR A 59 23.52 -4.11 -1.37
N SER A 60 24.48 -3.17 -1.33
CA SER A 60 25.66 -3.18 -0.43
C SER A 60 25.38 -3.35 1.08
N ASP A 61 24.16 -3.11 1.54
CA ASP A 61 23.82 -3.03 2.95
C ASP A 61 23.23 -4.33 3.54
N GLN A 62 22.89 -5.34 2.71
CA GLN A 62 22.39 -6.64 3.19
C GLN A 62 22.96 -7.85 2.41
N PRO A 63 23.73 -8.75 3.06
CA PRO A 63 24.29 -9.92 2.39
C PRO A 63 23.19 -10.90 1.96
N ASN A 64 23.29 -11.37 0.71
CA ASN A 64 22.36 -12.29 0.02
C ASN A 64 21.05 -11.70 -0.51
N LEU A 65 20.90 -10.36 -0.54
CA LEU A 65 19.85 -9.69 -1.32
C LEU A 65 20.40 -9.13 -2.63
N TYR A 66 19.67 -9.38 -3.70
CA TYR A 66 20.05 -8.98 -5.05
C TYR A 66 18.92 -8.22 -5.72
N SER A 67 19.28 -7.23 -6.53
CA SER A 67 18.39 -6.58 -7.49
C SER A 67 18.90 -6.84 -8.90
N VAL A 68 18.02 -6.74 -9.90
CA VAL A 68 18.38 -6.83 -11.31
C VAL A 68 18.12 -5.49 -12.00
N GLY A 69 19.03 -5.09 -12.87
CA GLY A 69 19.00 -3.79 -13.50
C GLY A 69 20.04 -3.65 -14.60
N ILE A 70 20.04 -2.47 -15.25
CA ILE A 70 20.97 -2.11 -16.31
C ILE A 70 22.05 -1.21 -15.70
N ARG A 71 23.32 -1.49 -16.01
CA ARG A 71 24.49 -0.69 -15.60
C ARG A 71 25.37 -0.38 -16.79
N PHE A 72 26.23 0.62 -16.64
CA PHE A 72 27.37 0.78 -17.54
C PHE A 72 28.26 -0.47 -17.51
N ASN A 73 28.85 -0.80 -18.66
CA ASN A 73 29.63 -2.01 -18.85
C ASN A 73 30.90 -1.83 -19.70
N SER A 74 31.11 -0.65 -20.28
CA SER A 74 32.33 -0.32 -21.04
C SER A 74 33.62 -0.61 -20.27
N ASP A 75 34.63 -1.08 -21.00
CA ASP A 75 35.97 -1.38 -20.47
C ASP A 75 36.79 -0.12 -20.14
N SER A 76 36.37 1.07 -20.59
CA SER A 76 36.95 2.33 -20.11
C SER A 76 36.45 2.74 -18.72
N ILE A 77 35.42 2.06 -18.18
CA ILE A 77 34.88 2.31 -16.84
C ILE A 77 35.29 1.15 -15.93
N PRO A 78 36.15 1.36 -14.91
CA PRO A 78 36.53 0.34 -13.94
C PRO A 78 35.32 -0.30 -13.26
N VAL A 79 35.38 -1.60 -12.99
CA VAL A 79 34.23 -2.38 -12.47
C VAL A 79 33.61 -1.77 -11.20
N SER A 80 34.41 -1.15 -10.33
CA SER A 80 33.97 -0.46 -9.11
C SER A 80 33.31 0.91 -9.33
N LYS A 81 33.24 1.39 -10.58
CA LYS A 81 32.63 2.67 -11.01
C LYS A 81 31.51 2.49 -12.05
N ARG A 82 31.14 1.23 -12.34
CA ARG A 82 30.07 0.87 -13.29
C ARG A 82 28.69 1.07 -12.65
N GLU A 83 28.22 2.31 -12.71
CA GLU A 83 26.95 2.76 -12.14
C GLU A 83 25.73 2.03 -12.71
N VAL A 84 24.75 1.73 -11.86
CA VAL A 84 23.44 1.17 -12.23
C VAL A 84 22.52 2.33 -12.64
N VAL A 85 21.96 2.27 -13.84
CA VAL A 85 21.17 3.35 -14.46
C VAL A 85 19.68 3.01 -14.59
N TRP A 86 19.30 1.77 -14.30
CA TRP A 86 17.91 1.33 -14.27
C TRP A 86 17.76 0.08 -13.39
N VAL A 87 16.65 -0.04 -12.64
CA VAL A 87 16.37 -1.18 -11.74
C VAL A 87 14.96 -1.73 -11.97
N VAL A 88 14.82 -3.05 -12.07
CA VAL A 88 13.53 -3.72 -12.22
C VAL A 88 12.69 -3.52 -10.95
N GLY A 89 11.49 -2.98 -11.12
CA GLY A 89 10.46 -2.95 -10.08
C GLY A 89 10.68 -1.95 -8.94
N ALA A 90 11.60 -0.99 -9.08
CA ALA A 90 11.84 0.11 -8.13
C ALA A 90 12.01 -0.38 -6.67
N ASP A 91 13.21 -0.87 -6.34
CA ASP A 91 13.64 -1.40 -5.04
C ASP A 91 13.18 -2.85 -4.70
N VAL A 92 12.72 -3.63 -5.68
CA VAL A 92 12.51 -5.09 -5.48
C VAL A 92 13.85 -5.81 -5.31
N THR A 93 14.01 -6.48 -4.17
CA THR A 93 15.12 -7.40 -3.86
C THR A 93 14.67 -8.87 -3.85
N VAL A 94 15.58 -9.76 -4.21
CA VAL A 94 15.36 -11.21 -4.32
C VAL A 94 16.53 -12.03 -3.74
N ALA A 95 16.28 -13.29 -3.39
CA ALA A 95 17.27 -14.17 -2.79
C ALA A 95 18.28 -14.77 -3.80
N ASN A 96 19.31 -15.46 -3.31
CA ASN A 96 20.47 -15.91 -4.09
C ASN A 96 20.24 -16.97 -5.20
N LYS A 97 19.07 -17.61 -5.29
CA LYS A 97 18.73 -18.58 -6.36
C LYS A 97 17.68 -18.04 -7.35
N SER A 98 17.47 -16.73 -7.30
CA SER A 98 16.46 -16.02 -8.08
C SER A 98 16.93 -15.75 -9.51
N TYR A 99 15.98 -15.44 -10.40
CA TYR A 99 16.28 -15.27 -11.81
C TYR A 99 15.35 -14.27 -12.50
N PHE A 100 15.86 -13.70 -13.60
CA PHE A 100 15.14 -12.84 -14.51
C PHE A 100 15.08 -13.51 -15.87
N GLN A 101 13.89 -13.69 -16.44
CA GLN A 101 13.69 -14.48 -17.66
C GLN A 101 12.68 -13.82 -18.59
N LEU A 102 12.98 -13.84 -19.89
CA LEU A 102 11.96 -13.68 -20.94
C LEU A 102 11.33 -15.06 -21.16
N ASN A 103 10.09 -15.25 -20.71
CA ASN A 103 9.43 -16.56 -20.79
C ASN A 103 8.96 -16.89 -22.22
N GLN A 104 8.37 -18.08 -22.42
CA GLN A 104 7.85 -18.49 -23.74
C GLN A 104 6.58 -17.75 -24.16
N ASP A 105 5.86 -17.15 -23.20
CA ASP A 105 4.65 -16.36 -23.44
C ASP A 105 4.98 -14.91 -23.85
N GLY A 106 6.26 -14.52 -23.87
CA GLY A 106 6.68 -13.16 -24.25
C GLY A 106 6.65 -12.14 -23.11
N GLU A 107 6.72 -12.61 -21.87
CA GLU A 107 6.73 -11.79 -20.66
C GLU A 107 8.11 -11.85 -19.95
N LEU A 108 8.64 -10.68 -19.57
CA LEU A 108 9.79 -10.60 -18.67
C LEU A 108 9.30 -10.83 -17.24
N VAL A 109 9.95 -11.75 -16.54
CA VAL A 109 9.57 -12.20 -15.21
C VAL A 109 10.79 -12.20 -14.29
N LEU A 110 10.67 -11.55 -13.14
CA LEU A 110 11.59 -11.69 -12.02
C LEU A 110 11.00 -12.69 -11.02
N PHE A 111 11.67 -13.82 -10.78
CA PHE A 111 11.24 -14.87 -9.85
C PHE A 111 12.10 -14.86 -8.59
N ASP A 112 11.48 -14.79 -7.42
CA ASP A 112 12.17 -14.88 -6.12
C ASP A 112 12.15 -16.32 -5.59
N SER A 113 13.34 -16.90 -5.51
CA SER A 113 13.56 -18.27 -5.03
C SER A 113 13.19 -18.50 -3.56
N PHE A 114 13.21 -17.46 -2.72
CA PHE A 114 12.81 -17.59 -1.31
C PHE A 114 11.29 -17.58 -1.14
N LYS A 115 10.58 -16.76 -1.95
CA LYS A 115 9.12 -16.66 -1.93
C LYS A 115 8.43 -17.72 -2.81
N GLY A 116 9.18 -18.38 -3.69
CA GLY A 116 8.67 -19.41 -4.61
C GLY A 116 7.74 -18.87 -5.71
N GLN A 117 7.79 -17.56 -6.01
CA GLN A 117 6.84 -16.91 -6.91
C GLN A 117 7.46 -15.73 -7.68
N ASN A 118 6.82 -15.37 -8.79
CA ASN A 118 7.13 -14.18 -9.57
C ASN A 118 6.93 -12.92 -8.70
N VAL A 119 7.89 -12.00 -8.69
CA VAL A 119 7.85 -10.78 -7.87
C VAL A 119 7.70 -9.49 -8.65
N TRP A 120 8.00 -9.53 -9.94
CA TRP A 120 7.71 -8.48 -10.91
C TRP A 120 7.52 -9.13 -12.28
N THR A 121 6.63 -8.58 -13.11
CA THR A 121 6.49 -8.97 -14.51
C THR A 121 6.25 -7.75 -15.41
N SER A 122 6.53 -7.88 -16.72
CA SER A 122 6.30 -6.82 -17.70
C SER A 122 4.85 -6.71 -18.20
N GLN A 123 3.96 -7.64 -17.82
CA GLN A 123 2.55 -7.69 -18.25
C GLN A 123 2.34 -7.78 -19.77
N THR A 124 3.32 -8.38 -20.49
CA THR A 124 3.35 -8.42 -21.96
C THR A 124 2.94 -9.75 -22.59
N SER A 125 2.46 -10.72 -21.80
CA SER A 125 2.10 -12.09 -22.27
C SER A 125 1.02 -12.14 -23.36
N MET A 126 0.19 -11.10 -23.49
CA MET A 126 -0.81 -10.99 -24.58
C MET A 126 -0.32 -10.17 -25.80
N LEU A 127 0.90 -9.62 -25.78
CA LEU A 127 1.39 -8.65 -26.77
C LEU A 127 2.20 -9.26 -27.93
N SER A 128 2.21 -10.59 -28.07
CA SER A 128 2.90 -11.31 -29.16
C SER A 128 4.40 -10.98 -29.30
N VAL A 129 5.08 -10.80 -28.16
CA VAL A 129 6.53 -10.61 -28.07
C VAL A 129 7.28 -11.84 -28.58
N VAL A 130 8.39 -11.62 -29.29
CA VAL A 130 9.25 -12.70 -29.83
C VAL A 130 10.72 -12.57 -29.44
N SER A 131 11.16 -11.39 -29.00
CA SER A 131 12.52 -11.13 -28.55
C SER A 131 12.59 -9.87 -27.68
N ALA A 132 13.57 -9.80 -26.80
CA ALA A 132 14.03 -8.54 -26.21
C ALA A 132 15.31 -8.05 -26.93
N ASP A 133 15.68 -6.80 -26.72
CA ASP A 133 16.92 -6.19 -27.20
C ASP A 133 17.38 -5.13 -26.18
N LEU A 134 18.67 -5.10 -25.84
CA LEU A 134 19.28 -4.08 -24.99
C LEU A 134 20.09 -3.15 -25.88
N ARG A 135 19.53 -1.98 -26.14
CA ARG A 135 20.12 -1.02 -27.08
C ARG A 135 21.35 -0.33 -26.53
N ASP A 136 22.13 0.21 -27.46
CA ASP A 136 23.36 0.98 -27.23
C ASP A 136 23.13 2.31 -26.49
N ASP A 137 21.87 2.75 -26.34
CA ASP A 137 21.44 3.88 -25.50
C ASP A 137 21.06 3.47 -24.05
N GLY A 138 21.13 2.18 -23.73
CA GLY A 138 20.72 1.60 -22.44
C GLY A 138 19.24 1.25 -22.34
N ASN A 139 18.44 1.40 -23.40
CA ASN A 139 17.02 1.06 -23.42
C ASN A 139 16.81 -0.45 -23.65
N LEU A 140 16.22 -1.15 -22.69
CA LEU A 140 15.77 -2.54 -22.86
C LEU A 140 14.37 -2.53 -23.46
N ILE A 141 14.19 -3.13 -24.63
CA ILE A 141 12.92 -3.17 -25.35
C ILE A 141 12.40 -4.58 -25.54
N LEU A 142 11.07 -4.74 -25.64
CA LEU A 142 10.41 -5.96 -26.13
C LEU A 142 9.84 -5.72 -27.53
N LEU A 143 10.11 -6.67 -28.43
CA LEU A 143 9.74 -6.61 -29.84
C LEU A 143 8.69 -7.66 -30.19
N ASN A 144 7.67 -7.25 -30.93
CA ASN A 144 6.70 -8.19 -31.53
C ASN A 144 7.20 -8.77 -32.86
N ARG A 145 6.40 -9.65 -33.49
CA ARG A 145 6.72 -10.26 -34.81
C ARG A 145 6.99 -9.28 -35.95
N LYS A 146 6.47 -8.04 -35.87
CA LYS A 146 6.70 -6.97 -36.86
C LYS A 146 7.93 -6.11 -36.56
N LYS A 147 8.60 -6.35 -35.43
CA LYS A 147 9.65 -5.52 -34.82
C LYS A 147 9.15 -4.16 -34.30
N ASP A 148 7.85 -4.06 -33.97
CA ASP A 148 7.35 -2.92 -33.19
C ASP A 148 7.77 -3.07 -31.72
N VAL A 149 8.12 -1.96 -31.07
CA VAL A 149 8.39 -1.91 -29.63
C VAL A 149 7.07 -1.92 -28.87
N VAL A 150 6.82 -2.96 -28.07
CA VAL A 150 5.59 -3.10 -27.26
C VAL A 150 5.80 -2.81 -25.77
N TRP A 151 7.04 -2.80 -25.31
CA TRP A 151 7.44 -2.42 -23.96
C TRP A 151 8.89 -1.90 -23.99
N GLN A 152 9.23 -0.95 -23.11
CA GLN A 152 10.59 -0.42 -22.99
C GLN A 152 10.89 0.05 -21.55
N SER A 153 12.13 -0.18 -21.08
CA SER A 153 12.57 0.21 -19.73
C SER A 153 12.50 1.73 -19.52
N PHE A 154 12.73 2.50 -20.60
CA PHE A 154 12.70 3.96 -20.57
C PHE A 154 11.36 4.57 -20.12
N ASN A 155 10.24 3.83 -20.23
CA ASN A 155 8.92 4.27 -19.75
C ASN A 155 8.77 4.21 -18.23
N THR A 156 9.63 3.46 -17.54
CA THR A 156 9.62 3.25 -16.09
C THR A 156 11.01 3.56 -15.51
N PRO A 157 11.44 4.83 -15.48
CA PRO A 157 12.73 5.20 -14.92
C PRO A 157 12.82 4.90 -13.41
N SER A 158 14.03 4.70 -12.90
CA SER A 158 14.31 4.55 -11.46
C SER A 158 14.66 5.91 -10.84
N ASP A 159 15.92 6.04 -10.42
CA ASP A 159 16.61 7.22 -9.90
C ASP A 159 17.36 8.00 -10.99
N THR A 160 17.49 7.43 -12.19
CA THR A 160 18.42 7.87 -13.24
C THR A 160 17.70 8.06 -14.58
N LEU A 161 18.13 9.06 -15.35
CA LEU A 161 17.67 9.41 -16.70
C LEU A 161 18.88 9.47 -17.65
N LEU A 162 18.83 8.68 -18.72
CA LEU A 162 19.89 8.62 -19.74
C LEU A 162 19.68 9.64 -20.88
N PRO A 163 20.74 9.97 -21.65
CA PRO A 163 20.61 10.81 -22.85
C PRO A 163 19.58 10.24 -23.84
N GLY A 164 18.67 11.10 -24.33
CA GLY A 164 17.57 10.68 -25.21
C GLY A 164 16.35 10.10 -24.49
N GLN A 165 16.46 9.73 -23.22
CA GLN A 165 15.30 9.35 -22.40
C GLN A 165 14.48 10.59 -22.03
N THR A 166 13.15 10.44 -22.05
CA THR A 166 12.18 11.50 -21.73
C THR A 166 11.43 11.20 -20.44
N LEU A 167 11.33 12.20 -19.57
CA LEU A 167 10.46 12.23 -18.39
C LEU A 167 9.26 13.13 -18.69
N SER A 168 8.09 12.52 -18.78
CA SER A 168 6.82 13.18 -19.09
C SER A 168 6.09 13.65 -17.83
N VAL A 169 5.09 14.51 -17.99
CA VAL A 169 4.15 14.85 -16.90
C VAL A 169 3.56 13.57 -16.30
N LEU A 170 3.43 13.52 -14.97
CA LEU A 170 3.03 12.35 -14.15
C LEU A 170 4.08 11.22 -14.02
N GLN A 171 5.14 11.17 -14.83
CA GLN A 171 6.28 10.29 -14.53
C GLN A 171 7.13 10.88 -13.40
N ILE A 172 7.71 10.00 -12.60
CA ILE A 172 8.48 10.35 -11.40
C ILE A 172 9.84 9.67 -11.47
N LEU A 173 10.92 10.43 -11.27
CA LEU A 173 12.22 9.89 -10.88
C LEU A 173 12.23 9.75 -9.35
N ARG A 174 12.69 8.64 -8.79
CA ARG A 174 12.75 8.44 -7.34
C ARG A 174 14.14 7.97 -6.94
N ALA A 175 14.74 8.63 -5.95
CA ALA A 175 16.07 8.25 -5.46
C ALA A 175 16.08 6.79 -4.99
N ALA A 176 17.23 6.12 -5.08
CA ALA A 176 17.37 4.79 -4.49
C ALA A 176 17.16 4.83 -2.96
N SER A 177 16.50 3.82 -2.41
CA SER A 177 16.27 3.71 -0.97
C SER A 177 17.45 3.05 -0.25
N ARG A 178 17.80 3.55 0.95
CA ARG A 178 18.84 2.95 1.81
C ARG A 178 18.30 1.89 2.78
N ASN A 179 17.07 2.04 3.27
CA ASN A 179 16.53 1.23 4.38
C ASN A 179 15.01 0.92 4.30
N SER A 180 14.32 1.42 3.26
CA SER A 180 12.87 1.30 3.08
C SER A 180 12.53 0.67 1.73
N THR A 181 11.30 0.22 1.51
CA THR A 181 10.81 -0.27 0.20
C THR A 181 10.72 0.82 -0.89
N SER A 182 10.97 2.09 -0.57
CA SER A 182 10.96 3.24 -1.48
C SER A 182 11.62 4.43 -0.79
N SER A 183 12.28 5.31 -1.54
CA SER A 183 12.80 6.59 -1.02
C SER A 183 11.73 7.69 -0.92
N TYR A 184 11.95 8.64 -0.01
CA TYR A 184 11.13 9.85 0.13
C TYR A 184 11.42 10.90 -0.96
N PHE A 185 12.60 10.87 -1.58
CA PHE A 185 13.00 11.90 -2.54
C PHE A 185 12.50 11.57 -3.95
N SER A 186 11.81 12.53 -4.58
CA SER A 186 11.32 12.40 -5.95
C SER A 186 11.52 13.66 -6.81
N LEU A 187 11.79 13.46 -8.10
CA LEU A 187 11.72 14.48 -9.15
C LEU A 187 10.40 14.29 -9.90
N TYR A 188 9.65 15.38 -10.02
CA TYR A 188 8.34 15.42 -10.65
C TYR A 188 8.27 16.55 -11.68
N VAL A 189 7.65 16.29 -12.83
CA VAL A 189 7.31 17.31 -13.83
C VAL A 189 5.84 17.70 -13.64
N ASN A 190 5.57 18.94 -13.23
CA ASN A 190 4.20 19.40 -13.01
C ASN A 190 3.47 19.71 -14.34
N ALA A 191 2.14 19.82 -14.28
CA ALA A 191 1.30 20.09 -15.46
C ALA A 191 1.60 21.44 -16.15
N SER A 192 2.30 22.35 -15.47
CA SER A 192 2.79 23.64 -16.00
C SER A 192 4.22 23.55 -16.58
N GLY A 193 4.82 22.36 -16.66
CA GLY A 193 6.15 22.15 -17.22
C GLY A 193 7.33 22.47 -16.29
N GLN A 194 7.10 22.65 -14.99
CA GLN A 194 8.18 22.89 -14.04
C GLN A 194 8.69 21.57 -13.45
N LEU A 195 10.01 21.46 -13.39
CA LEU A 195 10.72 20.43 -12.63
C LEU A 195 10.63 20.77 -11.14
N GLN A 196 10.27 19.80 -10.31
CA GLN A 196 10.16 19.96 -8.87
C GLN A 196 10.84 18.80 -8.15
N LEU A 197 11.73 19.12 -7.20
CA LEU A 197 12.24 18.14 -6.26
C LEU A 197 11.39 18.17 -4.99
N ARG A 198 10.90 17.00 -4.62
CA ARG A 198 9.91 16.80 -3.57
C ARG A 198 10.41 15.80 -2.53
N TRP A 199 10.11 16.06 -1.27
CA TRP A 199 10.10 15.07 -0.20
C TRP A 199 8.66 14.55 -0.06
N GLU A 200 8.53 13.23 -0.19
CA GLU A 200 7.30 12.48 -0.49
C GLU A 200 6.59 13.02 -1.74
N SER A 201 5.83 14.09 -1.55
CA SER A 201 4.97 14.75 -2.53
C SER A 201 4.54 16.16 -2.08
N HIS A 202 4.47 16.40 -0.75
CA HIS A 202 3.86 17.58 -0.13
C HIS A 202 4.84 18.72 0.17
N VAL A 203 6.14 18.42 0.12
CA VAL A 203 7.21 19.37 0.41
C VAL A 203 8.06 19.50 -0.83
N THR A 204 7.84 20.56 -1.60
CA THR A 204 8.71 20.95 -2.71
C THR A 204 9.81 21.85 -2.15
N TYR A 205 11.07 21.41 -2.22
CA TYR A 205 12.23 22.19 -1.73
C TYR A 205 13.06 22.80 -2.88
N TRP A 206 12.81 22.37 -4.12
CA TRP A 206 13.36 22.99 -5.31
C TRP A 206 12.34 23.01 -6.44
N THR A 207 12.32 24.08 -7.23
CA THR A 207 11.49 24.20 -8.44
C THR A 207 12.26 24.98 -9.49
N SER A 208 12.25 24.51 -10.73
CA SER A 208 12.79 25.24 -11.87
C SER A 208 11.99 24.95 -13.15
N GLY A 209 12.10 25.82 -14.14
CA GLY A 209 11.29 25.77 -15.36
C GLY A 209 10.27 26.90 -15.46
N SER A 210 9.96 27.27 -16.70
CA SER A 210 9.00 28.33 -17.03
C SER A 210 7.58 27.76 -17.13
N PRO A 211 6.58 28.34 -16.44
CA PRO A 211 5.21 27.84 -16.47
C PRO A 211 4.58 28.05 -17.84
N ILE A 212 4.33 26.96 -18.57
CA ILE A 212 3.69 26.96 -19.90
C ILE A 212 2.64 25.85 -19.92
N SER A 213 1.48 26.12 -20.52
CA SER A 213 0.42 25.12 -20.65
C SER A 213 0.65 24.18 -21.85
N SER A 214 0.58 22.87 -21.56
CA SER A 214 0.38 21.71 -22.44
C SER A 214 1.61 20.89 -22.90
N ASN A 215 1.54 19.58 -22.58
CA ASN A 215 2.37 18.48 -23.07
C ASN A 215 3.87 18.78 -23.17
N ILE A 216 4.47 18.86 -22.00
CA ILE A 216 5.89 19.18 -21.82
C ILE A 216 6.65 17.92 -21.40
N THR A 217 7.86 17.75 -21.93
CA THR A 217 8.76 16.63 -21.58
C THR A 217 10.13 17.16 -21.15
N ALA A 218 10.65 16.62 -20.05
CA ALA A 218 12.03 16.83 -19.62
C ALA A 218 12.93 15.74 -20.21
N SER A 219 14.15 16.07 -20.61
CA SER A 219 15.07 15.10 -21.23
C SER A 219 16.52 15.55 -21.15
N LEU A 220 17.42 14.59 -20.98
CA LEU A 220 18.87 14.83 -21.05
C LEU A 220 19.34 14.71 -22.51
N THR A 221 20.24 15.60 -22.91
CA THR A 221 20.92 15.54 -24.22
C THR A 221 22.34 15.00 -24.10
N SER A 222 22.83 14.37 -25.17
CA SER A 222 24.24 13.91 -25.28
C SER A 222 25.26 15.04 -25.23
N SER A 223 24.84 16.30 -25.45
CA SER A 223 25.66 17.51 -25.29
C SER A 223 25.66 18.09 -23.87
N GLY A 224 25.01 17.47 -22.89
CA GLY A 224 25.08 17.92 -21.49
C GLY A 224 24.07 19.01 -21.11
N ALA A 225 23.00 19.20 -21.88
CA ALA A 225 21.86 20.04 -21.50
C ALA A 225 20.68 19.19 -20.99
N LEU A 226 20.18 19.52 -19.80
CA LEU A 226 18.87 19.08 -19.32
C LEU A 226 17.83 20.06 -19.86
N GLN A 227 16.95 19.60 -20.76
CA GLN A 227 15.99 20.45 -21.44
C GLN A 227 14.56 20.05 -21.12
N VAL A 228 13.73 21.07 -20.89
CA VAL A 228 12.27 20.95 -20.83
C VAL A 228 11.74 21.45 -22.17
N ARG A 229 10.97 20.63 -22.88
CA ARG A 229 10.56 20.83 -24.28
C ARG A 229 9.05 20.87 -24.44
N ASP A 230 8.57 21.71 -25.34
CA ASP A 230 7.16 21.80 -25.72
C ASP A 230 6.74 20.69 -26.72
N GLN A 231 5.46 20.71 -27.12
CA GLN A 231 4.90 19.81 -28.14
C GLN A 231 5.61 19.80 -29.49
N ARG A 232 6.36 20.86 -29.82
CA ARG A 232 7.12 21.01 -31.06
C ARG A 232 8.59 20.61 -30.87
N LEU A 233 8.91 19.97 -29.74
CA LEU A 233 10.24 19.60 -29.29
C LEU A 233 11.19 20.80 -29.09
N LYS A 234 10.65 22.02 -29.01
CA LYS A 234 11.45 23.23 -28.79
C LYS A 234 11.79 23.35 -27.30
N PRO A 235 13.06 23.59 -26.91
CA PRO A 235 13.40 23.85 -25.52
C PRO A 235 12.73 25.15 -25.05
N VAL A 236 11.97 25.05 -23.96
CA VAL A 236 11.34 26.19 -23.26
C VAL A 236 12.09 26.56 -21.98
N TRP A 237 12.83 25.62 -21.40
CA TRP A 237 13.79 25.84 -20.33
C TRP A 237 14.97 24.88 -20.50
N SER A 238 16.16 25.28 -20.03
CA SER A 238 17.36 24.44 -20.07
C SER A 238 18.30 24.75 -18.91
N ALA A 239 18.92 23.71 -18.37
CA ALA A 239 20.13 23.79 -17.56
C ALA A 239 21.28 23.07 -18.30
N PHE A 240 22.52 23.49 -18.03
CA PHE A 240 23.70 23.08 -18.76
C PHE A 240 24.77 22.59 -17.78
N GLY A 241 25.42 21.48 -18.12
CA GLY A 241 26.66 21.07 -17.45
C GLY A 241 27.79 22.06 -17.72
N GLU A 242 28.78 22.10 -16.82
CA GLU A 242 30.07 22.77 -17.04
C GLU A 242 30.77 22.33 -18.35
N ASP A 243 30.49 21.11 -18.80
CA ASP A 243 31.00 20.46 -20.02
C ASP A 243 30.05 20.59 -21.23
N HIS A 244 29.13 21.56 -21.21
CA HIS A 244 28.12 21.68 -22.26
C HIS A 244 28.74 22.00 -23.62
N GLY A 245 28.53 21.10 -24.59
CA GLY A 245 29.12 21.17 -25.92
C GLY A 245 30.39 20.33 -26.09
N ASP A 246 30.98 19.84 -24.99
CA ASP A 246 32.14 18.94 -25.05
C ASP A 246 31.73 17.52 -25.48
N VAL A 247 32.67 16.82 -26.12
CA VAL A 247 32.52 15.43 -26.54
C VAL A 247 32.74 14.50 -25.34
N VAL A 248 31.67 14.22 -24.61
CA VAL A 248 31.65 13.31 -23.47
C VAL A 248 30.90 12.03 -23.86
N GLN A 249 31.56 10.88 -23.72
CA GLN A 249 31.02 9.58 -24.14
C GLN A 249 29.89 9.08 -23.22
N TYR A 250 30.07 9.19 -21.90
CA TYR A 250 29.09 8.72 -20.92
C TYR A 250 28.66 9.85 -20.00
N ARG A 251 27.35 10.07 -19.91
CA ARG A 251 26.72 11.02 -18.98
C ARG A 251 25.33 10.54 -18.58
N PHE A 252 24.88 10.89 -17.38
CA PHE A 252 23.54 10.58 -16.88
C PHE A 252 23.06 11.63 -15.88
N LEU A 253 21.74 11.80 -15.76
CA LEU A 253 21.13 12.63 -14.73
C LEU A 253 20.57 11.71 -13.64
N ARG A 254 20.94 11.90 -12.38
CA ARG A 254 20.44 11.08 -11.26
C ARG A 254 19.90 11.95 -10.14
N LEU A 255 18.78 11.51 -9.55
CA LEU A 255 18.33 11.98 -8.25
C LEU A 255 19.01 11.12 -7.17
N ASP A 256 20.06 11.66 -6.56
CA ASP A 256 20.89 10.93 -5.62
C ASP A 256 20.15 10.63 -4.31
N VAL A 257 20.68 9.68 -3.54
CA VAL A 257 20.13 9.25 -2.24
C VAL A 257 20.12 10.34 -1.16
N ASP A 258 20.78 11.47 -1.41
CA ASP A 258 20.76 12.68 -0.57
C ASP A 258 19.66 13.68 -0.97
N GLY A 259 18.86 13.37 -2.00
CA GLY A 259 17.76 14.18 -2.50
C GLY A 259 18.15 15.24 -3.52
N ASN A 260 19.41 15.35 -3.92
CA ASN A 260 19.82 16.33 -4.92
C ASN A 260 19.83 15.72 -6.33
N LEU A 261 19.44 16.51 -7.33
CA LEU A 261 19.45 16.09 -8.73
C LEU A 261 20.74 16.57 -9.39
N ARG A 262 21.55 15.64 -9.89
CA ARG A 262 22.88 15.94 -10.45
C ARG A 262 23.06 15.35 -11.85
N LEU A 263 23.74 16.09 -12.70
CA LEU A 263 24.21 15.63 -14.00
C LEU A 263 25.67 15.18 -13.85
N TYR A 264 25.90 13.90 -14.08
CA TYR A 264 27.21 13.27 -14.04
C TYR A 264 27.76 13.05 -15.45
N SER A 265 29.06 13.29 -15.60
CA SER A 265 29.83 13.01 -16.81
C SER A 265 31.06 12.17 -16.44
N TRP A 266 31.40 11.19 -17.27
CA TRP A 266 32.60 10.38 -17.08
C TRP A 266 33.85 11.14 -17.52
N VAL A 267 34.84 11.26 -16.64
CA VAL A 267 36.11 11.93 -16.92
C VAL A 267 37.22 10.89 -16.97
N GLU A 268 37.60 10.51 -18.19
CA GLU A 268 38.60 9.46 -18.45
C GLU A 268 39.96 9.74 -17.76
N ALA A 269 40.38 11.01 -17.72
CA ALA A 269 41.65 11.42 -17.13
C ALA A 269 41.72 11.24 -15.59
N SER A 270 40.59 11.23 -14.90
CA SER A 270 40.51 11.01 -13.45
C SER A 270 39.86 9.67 -13.08
N GLN A 271 39.40 8.89 -14.07
CA GLN A 271 38.68 7.61 -13.88
C GLN A 271 37.51 7.75 -12.89
N ALA A 272 36.77 8.86 -13.00
CA ALA A 272 35.70 9.21 -12.07
C ALA A 272 34.52 9.91 -12.76
N TRP A 273 33.34 9.67 -12.19
CA TRP A 273 32.14 10.46 -12.47
C TRP A 273 32.29 11.84 -11.81
N LYS A 274 32.28 12.90 -12.61
CA LYS A 274 32.23 14.28 -12.15
C LYS A 274 30.78 14.76 -12.21
N SER A 275 30.25 15.31 -11.12
CA SER A 275 29.04 16.13 -11.16
C SER A 275 29.38 17.44 -11.88
N VAL A 276 28.81 17.66 -13.05
CA VAL A 276 29.01 18.86 -13.88
C VAL A 276 27.86 19.86 -13.80
N TRP A 277 26.76 19.49 -13.13
CA TRP A 277 25.68 20.40 -12.73
C TRP A 277 24.87 19.76 -11.59
N GLN A 278 24.34 20.57 -10.68
CA GLN A 278 23.40 20.13 -9.64
C GLN A 278 22.24 21.10 -9.48
N ALA A 279 21.09 20.60 -9.02
CA ALA A 279 19.88 21.40 -8.83
C ALA A 279 20.00 22.33 -7.62
N VAL A 280 20.53 21.83 -6.49
CA VAL A 280 20.63 22.57 -5.23
C VAL A 280 22.11 22.72 -4.85
N GLU A 281 22.61 23.96 -4.82
CA GLU A 281 24.03 24.22 -4.54
C GLU A 281 24.41 24.01 -3.07
N ASN A 282 23.64 24.58 -2.15
CA ASN A 282 23.80 24.33 -0.72
C ASN A 282 22.98 23.10 -0.35
N GLN A 283 23.64 21.96 -0.12
CA GLN A 283 22.98 20.70 0.23
C GLN A 283 22.05 20.83 1.46
N CYS A 284 22.31 21.73 2.40
CA CYS A 284 21.42 21.96 3.54
C CYS A 284 20.06 22.59 3.19
N ASN A 285 19.88 23.09 1.97
CA ASN A 285 18.58 23.51 1.43
C ASN A 285 17.77 22.31 0.87
N VAL A 286 18.38 21.13 0.67
CA VAL A 286 17.64 19.90 0.41
C VAL A 286 16.94 19.49 1.70
N PHE A 287 15.62 19.31 1.61
CA PHE A 287 14.77 19.09 2.78
C PHE A 287 15.20 17.87 3.58
N ALA A 288 15.27 18.01 4.90
CA ALA A 288 15.60 16.93 5.84
C ALA A 288 16.92 16.18 5.58
N THR A 289 17.92 16.85 4.97
CA THR A 289 19.28 16.30 4.71
C THR A 289 19.90 15.57 5.93
N CYS A 290 19.66 16.07 7.15
CA CYS A 290 20.20 15.47 8.38
C CYS A 290 19.20 14.58 9.15
N GLY A 291 18.04 14.26 8.58
CA GLY A 291 17.02 13.42 9.19
C GLY A 291 16.42 13.98 10.50
N GLU A 292 15.79 13.10 11.29
CA GLU A 292 15.17 13.44 12.57
C GLU A 292 16.20 13.96 13.59
N GLY A 293 15.94 15.14 14.14
CA GLY A 293 16.74 15.80 15.18
C GLY A 293 18.05 16.43 14.69
N GLY A 294 18.42 16.29 13.41
CA GLY A 294 19.62 16.93 12.86
C GLY A 294 19.41 18.39 12.46
N ILE A 295 20.42 19.23 12.68
CA ILE A 295 20.57 20.54 12.01
C ILE A 295 21.69 20.44 10.98
N CYS A 296 21.37 20.67 9.71
CA CYS A 296 22.36 20.76 8.65
C CYS A 296 23.12 22.09 8.72
N VAL A 297 24.44 22.04 8.64
CA VAL A 297 25.32 23.21 8.52
C VAL A 297 26.25 23.00 7.33
N LEU A 298 26.32 23.98 6.43
CA LEU A 298 27.28 23.93 5.33
C LEU A 298 28.68 24.23 5.87
N THR A 299 29.64 23.35 5.61
CA THR A 299 31.04 23.54 6.00
C THR A 299 31.76 24.48 5.01
N ALA A 300 32.91 25.03 5.43
CA ALA A 300 33.79 25.81 4.54
C ALA A 300 34.33 25.01 3.33
N ALA A 301 34.24 23.68 3.36
CA ALA A 301 34.59 22.80 2.24
C ALA A 301 33.42 22.53 1.27
N GLY A 302 32.23 23.10 1.52
CA GLY A 302 31.04 22.91 0.69
C GLY A 302 30.25 21.62 0.98
N SER A 303 30.70 20.77 1.92
CA SER A 303 29.93 19.60 2.36
C SER A 303 28.96 19.94 3.49
N SER A 304 27.83 19.24 3.55
CA SER A 304 26.89 19.29 4.69
C SER A 304 27.44 18.53 5.91
N ASP A 305 27.40 19.17 7.07
CA ASP A 305 27.66 18.58 8.38
C ASP A 305 26.37 18.57 9.22
N CYS A 306 26.12 17.49 9.97
CA CYS A 306 24.87 17.28 10.69
C CYS A 306 25.08 17.41 12.19
N LYS A 307 24.71 18.57 12.74
CA LYS A 307 24.88 18.88 14.17
C LYS A 307 23.65 18.48 14.97
N CYS A 308 23.89 17.95 16.15
CA CYS A 308 22.86 17.56 17.11
C CYS A 308 22.68 18.67 18.16
N PRO A 309 21.61 19.48 18.11
CA PRO A 309 21.29 20.43 19.19
C PRO A 309 20.60 19.74 20.38
N PHE A 310 20.09 18.52 20.19
CA PHE A 310 19.41 17.71 21.19
C PHE A 310 20.39 16.70 21.86
N LYS A 311 19.98 16.05 22.96
CA LYS A 311 20.84 15.05 23.62
C LYS A 311 21.12 13.87 22.68
N VAL A 312 22.38 13.44 22.67
CA VAL A 312 22.90 12.32 21.87
C VAL A 312 22.79 11.01 22.67
N THR A 313 22.30 9.94 22.05
CA THR A 313 22.35 8.58 22.61
C THR A 313 23.76 7.99 22.51
N THR A 314 24.21 7.27 23.55
CA THR A 314 25.57 6.69 23.65
C THR A 314 25.82 5.44 22.80
N ASP A 315 24.85 5.01 21.99
CA ASP A 315 25.00 3.88 21.09
C ASP A 315 25.78 4.26 19.82
N SER A 316 26.34 3.25 19.15
CA SER A 316 27.10 3.37 17.89
C SER A 316 26.36 4.05 16.73
N ASN A 317 25.04 4.22 16.84
CA ASN A 317 24.21 5.07 15.99
C ASN A 317 23.63 6.22 16.83
N SER A 318 24.37 7.31 16.96
CA SER A 318 24.01 8.49 17.74
C SER A 318 22.78 9.22 17.16
N LYS A 319 21.58 8.92 17.69
CA LYS A 319 20.34 9.60 17.31
C LYS A 319 20.13 10.88 18.12
N CYS A 320 19.62 11.90 17.45
CA CYS A 320 19.22 13.17 18.07
C CYS A 320 17.78 13.09 18.56
N VAL A 321 17.56 13.13 19.88
CA VAL A 321 16.23 12.92 20.46
C VAL A 321 15.64 14.21 21.02
N VAL A 322 14.55 14.69 20.41
CA VAL A 322 13.73 15.78 20.94
C VAL A 322 12.88 15.26 22.11
N PRO A 323 12.89 15.90 23.30
CA PRO A 323 12.02 15.48 24.41
C PRO A 323 10.54 15.67 24.04
N TYR A 324 9.72 14.62 24.20
CA TYR A 324 8.30 14.67 23.88
C TYR A 324 7.44 14.06 24.99
N ARG A 325 6.57 14.89 25.57
CA ARG A 325 5.42 14.67 26.48
C ARG A 325 5.46 13.63 27.62
N GLU A 326 6.00 12.44 27.42
CA GLU A 326 6.04 11.35 28.41
C GLU A 326 7.32 11.38 29.28
N ASP A 327 8.38 12.02 28.77
CA ASP A 327 9.72 12.05 29.40
C ASP A 327 9.97 13.21 30.37
N CYS A 328 9.10 14.23 30.39
CA CYS A 328 9.35 15.51 31.07
C CYS A 328 8.47 15.63 32.32
N LYS A 329 9.05 15.43 33.52
CA LYS A 329 8.31 15.57 34.81
C LYS A 329 8.58 16.90 35.53
N SER A 330 9.49 17.70 34.99
CA SER A 330 10.05 18.92 35.60
C SER A 330 9.94 20.15 34.69
N ILE A 331 10.38 21.31 35.19
CA ILE A 331 10.38 22.60 34.50
C ILE A 331 11.04 22.51 33.11
N SER A 332 10.31 22.93 32.07
CA SER A 332 10.80 23.05 30.70
C SER A 332 11.52 24.38 30.46
N ASN A 333 12.65 24.35 29.77
CA ASN A 333 13.42 25.54 29.34
C ASN A 333 13.49 25.63 27.81
N MET A 334 13.67 26.84 27.26
CA MET A 334 13.94 27.04 25.83
C MET A 334 15.46 27.26 25.59
N VAL A 335 16.01 26.56 24.61
CA VAL A 335 17.38 26.76 24.11
C VAL A 335 17.32 27.52 22.79
N ARG A 336 18.04 28.65 22.70
CA ARG A 336 18.02 29.56 21.55
C ARG A 336 19.12 29.23 20.54
N HIS A 337 18.74 29.11 19.27
CA HIS A 337 19.61 28.91 18.12
C HIS A 337 19.43 30.07 17.12
N ASN A 338 20.45 30.94 17.01
CA ASN A 338 20.45 32.03 16.02
C ASN A 338 20.80 31.47 14.62
N HIS A 339 20.43 32.20 13.56
CA HIS A 339 20.77 31.85 12.17
C HIS A 339 20.37 30.41 11.81
N THR A 340 19.21 29.99 12.28
CA THR A 340 18.71 28.61 12.21
C THR A 340 17.23 28.64 11.82
N ASN A 341 16.82 27.68 11.00
CA ASN A 341 15.43 27.46 10.64
C ASN A 341 15.09 25.99 10.92
N LEU A 342 14.27 25.76 11.95
CA LEU A 342 13.77 24.44 12.35
C LEU A 342 12.30 24.29 11.95
N TYR A 343 11.96 23.09 11.46
CA TYR A 343 10.63 22.74 10.95
C TYR A 343 10.28 21.26 11.24
N GLY A 344 8.98 20.98 11.31
CA GLY A 344 8.46 19.62 11.48
C GLY A 344 8.56 18.80 10.19
N LEU A 345 8.95 17.54 10.32
CA LEU A 345 8.84 16.52 9.26
C LEU A 345 7.39 16.09 9.09
N TYR A 346 6.72 15.73 10.20
CA TYR A 346 5.39 15.09 10.20
C TYR A 346 4.53 15.47 11.40
N PRO A 347 3.21 15.65 11.22
CA PRO A 347 2.53 16.27 10.07
C PRO A 347 2.68 17.80 10.11
N LYS A 348 2.23 18.52 9.06
CA LYS A 348 2.16 20.00 9.05
C LYS A 348 1.11 20.52 10.05
N GLY A 349 1.49 20.57 11.32
CA GLY A 349 0.72 21.11 12.44
C GLY A 349 1.17 22.52 12.87
N TYR A 350 1.98 23.20 12.05
CA TYR A 350 2.53 24.50 12.42
C TYR A 350 1.47 25.60 12.48
N LEU A 351 1.44 26.32 13.59
CA LEU A 351 0.69 27.56 13.72
C LEU A 351 1.58 28.72 13.30
N VAL A 352 1.21 29.43 12.24
CA VAL A 352 1.84 30.71 11.86
C VAL A 352 1.14 31.84 12.62
N ILE A 353 1.88 32.55 13.46
CA ILE A 353 1.36 33.66 14.27
C ILE A 353 2.23 34.89 13.97
N GLN A 354 1.59 36.04 13.76
CA GLN A 354 2.31 37.33 13.79
C GLN A 354 2.57 37.71 15.24
N SER A 355 3.83 37.73 15.66
CA SER A 355 4.23 37.99 17.04
C SER A 355 5.66 38.53 17.10
N SER A 356 6.10 39.01 18.27
CA SER A 356 7.49 39.38 18.50
C SER A 356 8.36 38.15 18.82
N LEU A 357 9.69 38.27 18.68
CA LEU A 357 10.66 37.21 19.04
C LEU A 357 10.40 36.61 20.43
N HIS A 358 10.25 37.46 21.45
CA HIS A 358 9.99 37.06 22.83
C HIS A 358 8.59 36.43 23.02
N GLN A 359 7.60 36.90 22.26
CA GLN A 359 6.26 36.31 22.31
C GLN A 359 6.24 34.93 21.63
N CYS A 360 7.00 34.73 20.56
CA CYS A 360 7.17 33.44 19.88
C CYS A 360 7.76 32.37 20.82
N GLU A 361 8.84 32.72 21.53
CA GLU A 361 9.47 31.88 22.56
C GLU A 361 8.47 31.53 23.67
N SER A 362 7.79 32.54 24.24
CA SER A 362 6.82 32.37 25.32
C SER A 362 5.61 31.51 24.92
N LEU A 363 5.14 31.61 23.68
CA LEU A 363 4.03 30.78 23.18
C LEU A 363 4.39 29.30 23.17
N CYS A 364 5.59 28.94 22.71
CA CYS A 364 6.05 27.55 22.71
C CYS A 364 6.37 27.04 24.12
N LEU A 365 6.92 27.88 24.98
CA LEU A 365 7.20 27.54 26.37
C LEU A 365 5.91 27.18 27.13
N ASN A 366 4.83 27.95 26.92
CA ASN A 366 3.54 27.73 27.59
C ASN A 366 2.69 26.62 26.95
N ASP A 367 2.89 26.27 25.68
CA ASP A 367 2.15 25.20 25.01
C ASP A 367 2.75 23.81 25.36
N PRO A 368 2.00 22.89 26.00
CA PRO A 368 2.52 21.58 26.41
C PRO A 368 2.78 20.61 25.24
N TYR A 369 2.35 20.96 24.03
CA TYR A 369 2.59 20.18 22.82
C TYR A 369 3.68 20.78 21.92
N CYS A 370 4.06 22.05 22.11
CA CYS A 370 5.10 22.68 21.30
C CYS A 370 6.48 22.13 21.68
N THR A 371 7.22 21.67 20.69
CA THR A 371 8.60 21.15 20.83
C THR A 371 9.62 22.18 20.38
N VAL A 372 9.31 22.94 19.32
CA VAL A 372 10.20 23.92 18.71
C VAL A 372 9.40 25.12 18.20
N ALA A 373 9.95 26.32 18.33
CA ALA A 373 9.46 27.52 17.67
C ALA A 373 10.54 28.14 16.78
N THR A 374 10.17 28.61 15.60
CA THR A 374 11.04 29.42 14.75
C THR A 374 10.44 30.80 14.58
N PHE A 375 11.27 31.85 14.68
CA PHE A 375 10.89 33.23 14.41
C PHE A 375 11.72 33.76 13.24
N ALA A 376 11.11 34.53 12.34
CA ALA A 376 11.82 35.30 11.32
C ALA A 376 11.12 36.64 11.06
N ASN A 377 11.87 37.61 10.54
CA ASN A 377 11.32 38.92 10.19
C ASN A 377 11.88 39.40 8.84
N ASN A 378 11.29 38.90 7.75
CA ASN A 378 11.66 39.27 6.38
C ASN A 378 10.72 40.35 5.82
N GLY A 379 10.37 41.33 6.65
CA GLY A 379 9.37 42.38 6.37
C GLY A 379 8.03 42.16 7.11
N THR A 380 7.77 40.93 7.55
CA THR A 380 6.65 40.60 8.45
C THR A 380 7.19 39.72 9.58
N ALA A 381 6.93 40.08 10.83
CA ALA A 381 7.35 39.30 11.99
C ALA A 381 6.47 38.05 12.11
N GLN A 382 7.05 36.88 11.82
CA GLN A 382 6.36 35.59 11.78
C GLN A 382 6.98 34.61 12.78
N CYS A 383 6.11 33.86 13.45
CA CYS A 383 6.43 32.79 14.37
C CYS A 383 5.77 31.49 13.89
N TRP A 384 6.55 30.42 13.78
CA TRP A 384 6.10 29.06 13.49
C TRP A 384 6.23 28.22 14.76
N LEU A 385 5.13 27.63 15.24
CA LEU A 385 5.12 26.74 16.40
C LEU A 385 4.94 25.29 15.96
N GLU A 386 5.94 24.45 16.17
CA GLU A 386 5.92 23.02 15.82
C GLU A 386 5.50 22.16 17.00
N LYS A 387 4.58 21.22 16.76
CA LYS A 387 3.95 20.35 17.78
C LYS A 387 4.27 18.88 17.61
N THR A 388 5.43 18.58 17.03
CA THR A 388 5.86 17.23 16.67
C THR A 388 7.21 16.89 17.28
N ARG A 389 7.43 15.61 17.60
CA ARG A 389 8.76 15.11 17.97
C ARG A 389 9.73 15.06 16.78
N TYR A 390 9.19 14.95 15.56
CA TYR A 390 9.95 14.80 14.33
C TYR A 390 10.36 16.17 13.78
N VAL A 391 11.37 16.80 14.38
CA VAL A 391 11.89 18.12 13.97
C VAL A 391 13.26 17.97 13.32
N THR A 392 13.53 18.76 12.28
CA THR A 392 14.83 18.88 11.63
C THR A 392 15.06 20.35 11.23
N GLY A 393 16.20 20.66 10.62
CA GLY A 393 16.39 21.98 10.02
C GLY A 393 17.79 22.23 9.49
N TYR A 394 18.08 23.50 9.26
CA TYR A 394 19.40 23.95 8.80
C TYR A 394 19.80 25.26 9.48
N SER A 395 21.11 25.52 9.50
CA SER A 395 21.70 26.79 9.93
C SER A 395 22.63 27.33 8.84
N ASP A 396 22.44 28.60 8.52
CA ASP A 396 23.20 29.34 7.53
C ASP A 396 23.35 30.79 8.04
N PRO A 397 24.57 31.37 8.05
CA PRO A 397 24.81 32.72 8.58
C PRO A 397 23.97 33.84 7.94
N SER A 398 23.44 33.63 6.72
CA SER A 398 22.55 34.59 6.04
C SER A 398 21.13 34.62 6.59
N LEU A 399 20.71 33.62 7.38
CA LEU A 399 19.37 33.56 7.95
C LEU A 399 19.15 34.66 9.00
N SER A 400 18.07 35.43 8.84
CA SER A 400 17.52 36.32 9.85
C SER A 400 16.78 35.57 10.98
N SER A 401 16.55 34.27 10.80
CA SER A 401 15.69 33.48 11.68
C SER A 401 16.39 33.01 12.96
N VAL A 402 15.59 32.89 14.02
CA VAL A 402 16.00 32.39 15.33
C VAL A 402 15.04 31.28 15.72
N SER A 403 15.57 30.10 16.00
CA SER A 403 14.79 28.96 16.49
C SER A 403 15.00 28.74 17.99
N PHE A 404 13.98 28.22 18.65
CA PHE A 404 13.94 27.93 20.08
C PHE A 404 13.52 26.47 20.27
N VAL A 405 14.34 25.71 20.96
CA VAL A 405 14.12 24.27 21.24
C VAL A 405 13.67 24.09 22.68
N LYS A 406 12.57 23.39 22.91
CA LYS A 406 12.09 23.05 24.26
C LYS A 406 12.89 21.88 24.82
N THR A 407 13.37 22.02 26.06
CA THR A 407 14.24 21.05 26.73
C THR A 407 13.77 20.76 28.15
N CYS A 408 14.04 19.53 28.61
CA CYS A 408 13.75 19.06 29.95
C CYS A 408 15.02 19.12 30.82
N SER A 409 14.86 19.58 32.06
CA SER A 409 15.98 19.81 32.99
C SER A 409 16.51 18.53 33.67
N ASP A 410 15.88 17.37 33.44
CA ASP A 410 16.19 16.14 34.18
C ASP A 410 17.46 15.42 33.67
N PRO A 411 18.35 14.96 34.56
CA PRO A 411 19.38 13.97 34.26
C PRO A 411 18.77 12.56 34.37
N TRP A 412 18.80 11.78 33.28
CA TRP A 412 18.33 10.39 33.33
C TRP A 412 19.34 9.49 34.05
N ALA A 413 18.85 8.76 35.06
CA ALA A 413 19.57 7.66 35.66
C ALA A 413 19.59 6.45 34.71
N VAL A 414 20.76 5.81 34.59
CA VAL A 414 20.91 4.53 33.87
C VAL A 414 20.07 3.47 34.56
N ASN A 415 19.24 2.74 33.81
CA ASN A 415 18.41 1.66 34.33
C ASN A 415 19.14 0.31 34.18
N PRO A 416 19.61 -0.34 35.25
CA PRO A 416 20.26 -1.64 35.16
C PRO A 416 19.22 -2.77 35.07
N ASN A 417 19.42 -3.67 34.11
CA ASN A 417 18.67 -4.93 34.02
C ASN A 417 18.80 -5.74 35.33
N LEU A 418 17.70 -6.36 35.78
CA LEU A 418 17.74 -7.50 36.69
C LEU A 418 16.56 -8.44 36.43
N MET A 419 16.88 -9.69 36.10
CA MET A 419 15.93 -10.80 35.90
C MET A 419 15.81 -11.66 37.18
N VAL A 420 14.93 -12.67 37.10
CA VAL A 420 14.83 -13.88 37.97
C VAL A 420 14.37 -13.59 39.43
N THR A 421 13.59 -14.42 40.16
CA THR A 421 13.26 -15.87 40.04
C THR A 421 11.92 -16.19 40.73
N SER A 422 11.24 -17.28 40.34
CA SER A 422 10.22 -17.96 41.16
C SER A 422 10.87 -18.84 42.26
N PRO A 423 10.09 -19.30 43.26
CA PRO A 423 9.89 -20.77 43.34
C PRO A 423 8.46 -21.19 43.74
N ALA A 424 8.22 -22.51 43.76
CA ALA A 424 6.91 -23.17 43.92
C ALA A 424 6.80 -24.01 45.21
N GLN A 425 5.75 -24.87 45.29
CA GLN A 425 5.33 -25.82 46.37
C GLN A 425 4.24 -25.28 47.32
N SER A 426 3.23 -26.06 47.78
CA SER A 426 2.81 -27.45 47.48
C SER A 426 1.34 -27.75 47.89
N SER A 427 0.78 -28.84 47.33
CA SER A 427 -0.48 -29.57 47.61
C SER A 427 -0.66 -30.05 49.08
N PRO A 428 -1.85 -30.53 49.60
CA PRO A 428 -2.78 -31.45 48.89
C PRO A 428 -4.31 -31.50 49.21
N ILE A 429 -5.05 -31.99 48.19
CA ILE A 429 -6.10 -33.06 48.16
C ILE A 429 -7.07 -33.23 49.36
N GLN A 430 -8.39 -33.12 49.11
CA GLN A 430 -9.35 -34.22 49.36
C GLN A 430 -10.72 -34.10 48.64
N SER A 431 -11.44 -35.22 48.56
CA SER A 431 -12.59 -35.51 47.67
C SER A 431 -13.67 -36.32 48.40
N TYR A 432 -14.95 -36.23 48.01
CA TYR A 432 -15.94 -37.30 48.22
C TYR A 432 -17.21 -37.17 47.34
N GLU A 433 -17.88 -38.31 47.10
CA GLU A 433 -19.11 -38.48 46.31
C GLU A 433 -20.35 -38.83 47.18
N ILE A 434 -21.56 -38.49 46.68
CA ILE A 434 -22.83 -39.25 46.62
C ILE A 434 -23.22 -40.25 47.77
N CYS A 435 -24.44 -40.14 48.35
CA CYS A 435 -25.56 -41.15 48.27
C CYS A 435 -26.77 -40.88 49.25
N ILE A 436 -27.89 -41.63 49.10
CA ILE A 436 -29.27 -41.38 49.60
C ILE A 436 -29.99 -42.69 50.00
N PRO A 437 -30.62 -42.84 51.21
CA PRO A 437 -32.09 -43.12 51.29
C PRO A 437 -32.84 -42.79 52.63
N CYS A 438 -34.18 -42.98 52.63
CA CYS A 438 -35.13 -43.45 53.70
C CYS A 438 -36.35 -42.53 54.00
N LEU A 439 -37.61 -42.97 54.20
CA LEU A 439 -38.35 -44.25 54.01
C LEU A 439 -39.90 -43.96 54.01
N ILE A 440 -40.68 -44.73 53.22
CA ILE A 440 -42.09 -45.24 53.38
C ILE A 440 -43.08 -44.45 54.30
N GLY A 441 -44.35 -44.13 53.96
CA GLY A 441 -45.30 -44.49 52.87
C GLY A 441 -46.62 -43.68 53.04
N VAL A 442 -47.88 -44.16 52.98
CA VAL A 442 -48.53 -45.47 52.67
C VAL A 442 -50.00 -45.23 52.18
N ALA A 443 -50.45 -45.99 51.17
CA ALA A 443 -51.83 -46.38 50.74
C ALA A 443 -53.04 -45.40 50.51
N SER A 444 -53.54 -45.49 49.27
CA SER A 444 -54.95 -45.67 48.85
C SER A 444 -56.06 -44.66 49.24
N GLY A 445 -56.19 -43.62 48.42
CA GLY A 445 -57.48 -42.96 48.14
C GLY A 445 -57.60 -42.35 46.74
N THR A 446 -56.54 -42.48 45.92
CA THR A 446 -56.24 -41.49 44.87
C THR A 446 -56.22 -42.03 43.45
N LEU A 447 -56.34 -43.33 43.19
CA LEU A 447 -56.15 -43.86 41.83
C LEU A 447 -57.18 -43.33 40.82
N VAL A 448 -58.47 -43.26 41.20
CA VAL A 448 -59.54 -42.80 40.31
C VAL A 448 -59.47 -41.29 40.08
N VAL A 449 -59.23 -40.51 41.14
CA VAL A 449 -59.06 -39.05 41.05
C VAL A 449 -57.79 -38.70 40.28
N PHE A 450 -56.69 -39.43 40.47
CA PHE A 450 -55.45 -39.22 39.72
C PHE A 450 -55.61 -39.60 38.25
N ILE A 451 -56.34 -40.67 37.88
CA ILE A 451 -56.62 -40.98 36.47
C ILE A 451 -57.49 -39.90 35.82
N LEU A 452 -58.52 -39.39 36.50
CA LEU A 452 -59.35 -38.30 35.97
C LEU A 452 -58.57 -36.97 35.88
N ILE A 453 -57.69 -36.67 36.84
CA ILE A 453 -56.78 -35.52 36.77
C ILE A 453 -55.76 -35.73 35.66
N GLN A 454 -55.18 -36.92 35.46
CA GLN A 454 -54.23 -37.17 34.38
C GLN A 454 -54.90 -37.10 33.01
N LEU A 455 -56.12 -37.62 32.83
CA LEU A 455 -56.88 -37.46 31.59
C LEU A 455 -57.32 -36.02 31.35
N GLY A 456 -57.74 -35.29 32.39
CA GLY A 456 -58.06 -33.87 32.33
C GLY A 456 -56.83 -32.99 32.04
N VAL A 457 -55.68 -33.32 32.62
CA VAL A 457 -54.38 -32.66 32.37
C VAL A 457 -53.87 -33.00 30.98
N VAL A 458 -53.97 -34.25 30.51
CA VAL A 458 -53.63 -34.63 29.13
C VAL A 458 -54.56 -33.96 28.13
N PHE A 459 -55.87 -33.85 28.40
CA PHE A 459 -56.80 -33.14 27.53
C PHE A 459 -56.58 -31.62 27.54
N CYS A 460 -56.31 -31.03 28.71
CA CYS A 460 -55.90 -29.63 28.83
C CYS A 460 -54.52 -29.36 28.20
N ILE A 461 -53.58 -30.31 28.25
CA ILE A 461 -52.30 -30.25 27.52
C ILE A 461 -52.54 -30.46 26.03
N TYR A 462 -53.48 -31.28 25.59
CA TYR A 462 -53.81 -31.49 24.18
C TYR A 462 -54.49 -30.25 23.58
N GLN A 463 -55.46 -29.66 24.29
CA GLN A 463 -56.04 -28.37 23.91
C GLN A 463 -55.02 -27.23 24.02
N ARG A 464 -54.20 -27.16 25.10
CA ARG A 464 -53.11 -26.16 25.19
C ARG A 464 -52.02 -26.37 24.15
N THR A 465 -51.69 -27.59 23.71
CA THR A 465 -50.67 -27.81 22.68
C THR A 465 -51.24 -27.61 21.28
N SER A 466 -52.51 -27.92 21.04
CA SER A 466 -53.21 -27.54 19.80
C SER A 466 -53.32 -26.01 19.67
N SER A 467 -53.63 -25.31 20.76
CA SER A 467 -53.70 -23.84 20.80
C SER A 467 -52.31 -23.17 20.84
N ARG A 468 -51.33 -23.71 21.59
CA ARG A 468 -49.93 -23.24 21.60
C ARG A 468 -49.14 -23.63 20.35
N LYS A 469 -49.58 -24.59 19.53
CA LYS A 469 -49.03 -24.79 18.18
C LYS A 469 -49.21 -23.55 17.28
N LYS A 470 -50.07 -22.60 17.66
CA LYS A 470 -50.17 -21.26 17.04
C LYS A 470 -49.49 -20.14 17.83
N ALA A 471 -48.90 -20.42 18.99
CA ALA A 471 -48.30 -19.42 19.88
C ALA A 471 -46.98 -19.93 20.49
N ALA A 472 -45.87 -19.47 19.88
CA ALA A 472 -44.47 -19.84 20.06
C ALA A 472 -43.93 -20.91 19.08
N LEU A 473 -43.61 -20.46 17.86
CA LEU A 473 -42.60 -21.09 17.01
C LEU A 473 -41.23 -21.01 17.71
N ALA A 474 -40.91 -22.03 18.52
CA ALA A 474 -39.60 -22.18 19.11
C ALA A 474 -38.64 -22.75 18.05
N TYR A 475 -37.98 -21.87 17.29
CA TYR A 475 -37.04 -22.28 16.25
C TYR A 475 -35.93 -23.16 16.82
N THR A 476 -35.50 -24.17 16.06
CA THR A 476 -34.43 -25.07 16.52
C THR A 476 -33.07 -24.38 16.41
N HIS A 477 -32.39 -24.18 17.54
CA HIS A 477 -31.04 -23.62 17.55
C HIS A 477 -29.99 -24.69 17.32
N ASN A 478 -29.01 -24.41 16.46
CA ASN A 478 -27.78 -25.19 16.38
C ASN A 478 -26.84 -24.81 17.53
N SER A 479 -25.85 -25.68 17.81
CA SER A 479 -24.70 -25.51 18.72
C SER A 479 -23.91 -24.19 18.64
N ARG A 480 -24.19 -23.32 17.65
CA ARG A 480 -23.58 -21.99 17.47
C ARG A 480 -24.59 -20.83 17.56
N GLY A 481 -25.79 -21.06 18.08
CA GLY A 481 -26.81 -20.01 18.32
C GLY A 481 -27.69 -19.65 17.12
N LEU A 482 -27.29 -19.98 15.88
CA LEU A 482 -28.15 -19.83 14.69
C LEU A 482 -29.44 -20.65 14.82
N PHE A 483 -30.57 -20.06 14.42
CA PHE A 483 -31.82 -20.81 14.27
C PHE A 483 -31.94 -21.48 12.89
N VAL A 484 -32.58 -22.65 12.85
CA VAL A 484 -32.88 -23.40 11.63
C VAL A 484 -34.37 -23.33 11.34
N LEU A 485 -34.72 -22.98 10.10
CA LEU A 485 -36.09 -22.87 9.62
C LEU A 485 -36.38 -23.88 8.51
N SER A 486 -37.62 -24.35 8.46
CA SER A 486 -38.20 -25.03 7.31
C SER A 486 -38.56 -24.06 6.19
N PHE A 487 -38.76 -24.57 4.98
CA PHE A 487 -39.23 -23.75 3.85
C PHE A 487 -40.65 -23.21 4.08
N SER A 488 -41.50 -23.96 4.81
CA SER A 488 -42.83 -23.47 5.21
C SER A 488 -42.71 -22.25 6.12
N GLU A 489 -41.84 -22.29 7.13
CA GLU A 489 -41.61 -21.13 8.00
C GLU A 489 -41.04 -19.94 7.22
N ILE A 490 -40.10 -20.13 6.29
CA ILE A 490 -39.62 -19.05 5.40
C ILE A 490 -40.77 -18.43 4.58
N LYS A 491 -41.66 -19.26 4.06
CA LYS A 491 -42.83 -18.84 3.26
C LYS A 491 -43.85 -18.07 4.10
N ASP A 492 -44.10 -18.50 5.34
CA ASP A 492 -44.97 -17.81 6.29
C ASP A 492 -44.37 -16.46 6.72
N LEU A 493 -43.07 -16.44 7.07
CA LEU A 493 -42.33 -15.24 7.50
C LEU A 493 -42.28 -14.14 6.43
N THR A 494 -42.38 -14.49 5.15
CA THR A 494 -42.27 -13.58 3.99
C THR A 494 -43.62 -13.24 3.33
N GLU A 495 -44.75 -13.66 3.93
CA GLU A 495 -46.09 -13.55 3.34
C GLU A 495 -46.16 -14.13 1.91
N ASN A 496 -45.60 -15.32 1.68
CA ASN A 496 -45.40 -15.91 0.35
C ASN A 496 -44.48 -15.08 -0.57
N PHE A 497 -43.32 -14.63 -0.06
CA PHE A 497 -42.31 -13.86 -0.82
C PHE A 497 -42.80 -12.52 -1.39
N LYS A 498 -43.91 -11.98 -0.86
CA LYS A 498 -44.59 -10.77 -1.32
C LYS A 498 -43.74 -9.48 -1.26
N HIS A 499 -42.82 -9.40 -0.31
CA HIS A 499 -42.01 -8.21 -0.06
C HIS A 499 -40.56 -8.40 -0.52
N GLN A 500 -40.35 -8.43 -1.84
CA GLN A 500 -39.02 -8.48 -2.44
C GLN A 500 -38.28 -7.14 -2.29
N MET A 501 -37.02 -7.19 -1.89
CA MET A 501 -36.14 -6.03 -1.66
C MET A 501 -35.04 -5.87 -2.73
N GLY A 502 -34.80 -6.92 -3.52
CA GLY A 502 -33.80 -6.95 -4.58
C GLY A 502 -33.73 -8.32 -5.24
N PRO A 503 -32.75 -8.58 -6.11
CA PRO A 503 -32.50 -9.92 -6.64
C PRO A 503 -32.27 -10.90 -5.48
N GLU A 504 -33.09 -11.95 -5.40
CA GLU A 504 -32.98 -13.01 -4.39
C GLU A 504 -33.15 -12.59 -2.92
N MET A 505 -33.52 -11.34 -2.62
CA MET A 505 -33.64 -10.81 -1.25
C MET A 505 -35.10 -10.45 -0.92
N PHE A 506 -35.59 -10.94 0.22
CA PHE A 506 -36.96 -10.75 0.70
C PHE A 506 -36.99 -10.21 2.13
N LYS A 507 -37.98 -9.38 2.45
CA LYS A 507 -38.28 -8.98 3.82
C LYS A 507 -39.14 -10.03 4.50
N GLY A 508 -38.82 -10.39 5.74
CA GLY A 508 -39.68 -11.18 6.60
C GLY A 508 -39.82 -10.59 8.01
N VAL A 509 -40.73 -11.14 8.81
CA VAL A 509 -40.96 -10.74 10.21
C VAL A 509 -41.05 -11.98 11.10
N LEU A 510 -40.10 -12.14 12.02
CA LEU A 510 -40.08 -13.24 12.99
C LEU A 510 -41.27 -13.18 13.95
N SER A 511 -41.63 -14.31 14.57
CA SER A 511 -42.77 -14.40 15.50
C SER A 511 -42.68 -13.48 16.73
N ASN A 512 -41.51 -12.90 17.01
CA ASN A 512 -41.30 -11.86 18.03
C ASN A 512 -41.37 -10.42 17.45
N ASN A 513 -42.01 -10.26 16.29
CA ASN A 513 -42.21 -9.00 15.57
C ASN A 513 -40.90 -8.29 15.14
N ARG A 514 -39.77 -9.00 15.11
CA ARG A 514 -38.48 -8.47 14.62
C ARG A 514 -38.38 -8.65 13.10
N PRO A 515 -38.08 -7.59 12.32
CA PRO A 515 -37.86 -7.72 10.89
C PRO A 515 -36.53 -8.41 10.58
N VAL A 516 -36.51 -9.22 9.54
CA VAL A 516 -35.33 -9.93 9.01
C VAL A 516 -35.22 -9.78 7.50
N ALA A 517 -34.00 -9.89 6.98
CA ALA A 517 -33.71 -9.98 5.56
C ALA A 517 -33.39 -11.43 5.20
N ILE A 518 -34.10 -11.99 4.22
CA ILE A 518 -34.04 -13.40 3.83
C ILE A 518 -33.48 -13.49 2.41
N LYS A 519 -32.25 -13.99 2.28
CA LYS A 519 -31.60 -14.24 0.99
C LYS A 519 -31.85 -15.67 0.52
N CYS A 520 -32.40 -15.81 -0.67
CA CYS A 520 -32.49 -17.07 -1.41
C CYS A 520 -31.14 -17.37 -2.07
N LEU A 521 -30.78 -18.65 -2.21
CA LEU A 521 -29.59 -19.09 -2.91
C LEU A 521 -29.98 -20.10 -4.00
N LYS A 522 -29.74 -19.75 -5.26
CA LYS A 522 -30.14 -20.57 -6.43
C LYS A 522 -29.26 -21.80 -6.67
N ALA A 523 -28.05 -21.85 -6.11
CA ALA A 523 -27.11 -22.93 -6.39
C ALA A 523 -27.51 -24.26 -5.71
N ASN A 524 -27.36 -25.38 -6.43
CA ASN A 524 -27.63 -26.72 -5.92
C ASN A 524 -26.47 -27.20 -5.02
N ILE A 525 -26.46 -26.73 -3.78
CA ILE A 525 -25.34 -26.93 -2.84
C ILE A 525 -25.62 -28.14 -1.95
N GLU A 526 -24.67 -29.07 -1.91
CA GLU A 526 -24.66 -30.19 -0.98
C GLU A 526 -24.89 -29.72 0.47
N GLU A 527 -25.86 -30.32 1.16
CA GLU A 527 -26.27 -29.93 2.51
C GLU A 527 -25.10 -29.86 3.50
N ARG A 528 -24.20 -30.85 3.48
CA ARG A 528 -23.03 -30.90 4.37
C ARG A 528 -22.10 -29.71 4.13
N LYS A 529 -21.85 -29.36 2.86
CA LYS A 529 -21.05 -28.20 2.47
C LYS A 529 -21.73 -26.89 2.91
N PHE A 530 -23.04 -26.77 2.64
CA PHE A 530 -23.83 -25.60 3.04
C PHE A 530 -23.79 -25.37 4.56
N ARG A 531 -24.19 -26.37 5.36
CA ARG A 531 -24.18 -26.28 6.83
C ARG A 531 -22.78 -25.95 7.38
N THR A 532 -21.72 -26.44 6.75
CA THR A 532 -20.33 -26.13 7.13
C THR A 532 -20.01 -24.65 6.92
N VAL A 533 -20.31 -24.09 5.75
CA VAL A 533 -20.04 -22.67 5.44
C VAL A 533 -20.92 -21.75 6.29
N VAL A 534 -22.22 -22.06 6.41
CA VAL A 534 -23.16 -21.31 7.25
C VAL A 534 -22.76 -21.32 8.73
N SER A 535 -22.27 -22.44 9.24
CA SER A 535 -21.75 -22.51 10.62
C SER A 535 -20.48 -21.70 10.84
N LYS A 536 -19.66 -21.47 9.80
CA LYS A 536 -18.54 -20.51 9.85
C LYS A 536 -19.06 -19.06 9.80
N LEU A 537 -19.93 -18.73 8.83
CA LEU A 537 -20.53 -17.39 8.70
C LEU A 537 -21.20 -16.92 10.00
N GLY A 538 -22.08 -17.74 10.59
CA GLY A 538 -22.76 -17.42 11.85
C GLY A 538 -21.88 -17.44 13.10
N SER A 539 -20.58 -17.70 13.00
CA SER A 539 -19.64 -17.49 14.11
C SER A 539 -18.93 -16.13 14.06
N ILE A 540 -18.99 -15.44 12.91
CA ILE A 540 -18.36 -14.13 12.67
C ILE A 540 -19.28 -13.04 13.25
N HIS A 541 -18.75 -12.23 14.18
CA HIS A 541 -19.52 -11.20 14.87
C HIS A 541 -18.70 -9.92 15.03
N HIS A 542 -19.15 -8.83 14.41
CA HIS A 542 -18.55 -7.50 14.53
C HIS A 542 -19.61 -6.42 14.37
N LYS A 543 -19.45 -5.26 15.01
CA LYS A 543 -20.46 -4.18 15.00
C LYS A 543 -20.79 -3.66 13.59
N ASN A 544 -19.80 -3.69 12.69
CA ASN A 544 -19.91 -3.26 11.29
C ASN A 544 -20.08 -4.44 10.29
N LEU A 545 -20.51 -5.61 10.77
CA LEU A 545 -20.94 -6.73 9.91
C LEU A 545 -22.43 -7.00 10.13
N VAL A 546 -23.16 -7.33 9.07
CA VAL A 546 -24.56 -7.77 9.16
C VAL A 546 -24.60 -9.16 9.78
N LYS A 547 -25.27 -9.29 10.92
CA LYS A 547 -25.41 -10.54 11.65
C LYS A 547 -26.31 -11.53 10.89
N LEU A 548 -25.80 -12.75 10.68
CA LEU A 548 -26.61 -13.91 10.33
C LEU A 548 -27.32 -14.43 11.58
N GLU A 549 -28.66 -14.48 11.58
CA GLU A 549 -29.45 -15.01 12.69
C GLU A 549 -29.85 -16.49 12.47
N GLY A 550 -30.04 -16.92 11.23
CA GLY A 550 -30.47 -18.29 10.93
C GLY A 550 -30.41 -18.68 9.46
N TYR A 551 -30.90 -19.88 9.14
CA TYR A 551 -30.89 -20.43 7.78
C TYR A 551 -31.96 -21.50 7.54
N CYS A 552 -32.24 -21.79 6.27
CA CYS A 552 -33.02 -22.94 5.80
C CYS A 552 -32.15 -23.85 4.92
N CYS A 553 -32.28 -25.17 5.09
CA CYS A 553 -31.53 -26.18 4.34
C CYS A 553 -32.39 -27.44 4.13
N GLU A 554 -33.25 -27.41 3.11
CA GLU A 554 -34.07 -28.54 2.66
C GLU A 554 -33.72 -28.89 1.21
N VAL A 555 -34.04 -30.10 0.71
CA VAL A 555 -33.51 -30.65 -0.57
C VAL A 555 -33.37 -29.64 -1.72
N SER A 556 -34.40 -28.84 -2.01
CA SER A 556 -34.45 -27.82 -3.06
C SER A 556 -34.37 -26.36 -2.57
N HIS A 557 -34.17 -26.13 -1.27
CA HIS A 557 -34.32 -24.81 -0.64
C HIS A 557 -33.12 -24.46 0.25
N ARG A 558 -32.48 -23.34 -0.08
CA ARG A 558 -31.33 -22.76 0.63
C ARG A 558 -31.63 -21.29 0.89
N PHE A 559 -31.78 -20.93 2.16
CA PHE A 559 -32.01 -19.54 2.55
C PHE A 559 -31.09 -19.15 3.71
N LEU A 560 -30.69 -17.87 3.73
CA LEU A 560 -29.96 -17.25 4.82
C LEU A 560 -30.81 -16.13 5.41
N VAL A 561 -30.86 -16.05 6.73
CA VAL A 561 -31.70 -15.09 7.47
C VAL A 561 -30.78 -14.15 8.26
N TYR A 562 -30.78 -12.88 7.86
CA TYR A 562 -29.96 -11.81 8.39
C TYR A 562 -30.80 -10.81 9.18
N GLU A 563 -30.14 -10.04 10.05
CA GLU A 563 -30.76 -8.83 10.63
C GLU A 563 -31.19 -7.83 9.54
N TYR A 564 -32.30 -7.11 9.76
CA TYR A 564 -32.83 -6.15 8.81
C TYR A 564 -32.24 -4.75 9.01
N ALA A 565 -31.43 -4.29 8.06
CA ALA A 565 -30.89 -2.92 8.04
C ALA A 565 -31.93 -1.93 7.47
N LYS A 566 -32.45 -1.04 8.31
CA LYS A 566 -33.65 -0.23 8.01
C LYS A 566 -33.48 0.77 6.87
N ASN A 567 -32.29 1.34 6.69
CA ASN A 567 -32.04 2.41 5.72
C ASN A 567 -31.59 1.89 4.33
N GLY A 568 -31.35 0.57 4.20
CA GLY A 568 -30.98 -0.06 2.92
C GLY A 568 -29.49 0.06 2.60
N SER A 569 -29.11 -0.15 1.34
CA SER A 569 -27.72 -0.07 0.89
C SER A 569 -27.21 1.37 0.73
N VAL A 570 -25.89 1.55 0.87
CA VAL A 570 -25.21 2.82 0.60
C VAL A 570 -25.35 3.24 -0.86
N GLU A 571 -25.39 2.28 -1.80
CA GLU A 571 -25.57 2.55 -3.24
C GLU A 571 -26.79 3.45 -3.54
N LYS A 572 -27.92 3.23 -2.86
CA LYS A 572 -29.12 4.07 -2.98
C LYS A 572 -28.82 5.56 -2.75
N TYR A 573 -27.92 5.86 -1.83
CA TYR A 573 -27.51 7.23 -1.48
C TYR A 573 -26.42 7.78 -2.41
N VAL A 574 -25.75 6.93 -3.18
CA VAL A 574 -24.80 7.33 -4.23
C VAL A 574 -25.54 7.61 -5.54
N GLU A 575 -26.53 6.78 -5.90
CA GLU A 575 -27.26 6.88 -7.18
C GLU A 575 -28.29 8.01 -7.22
N ASP A 576 -29.07 8.21 -6.16
CA ASP A 576 -30.14 9.23 -6.09
C ASP A 576 -29.63 10.54 -5.50
N SER A 577 -29.61 11.61 -6.30
CA SER A 577 -29.16 12.94 -5.90
C SER A 577 -30.02 13.59 -4.80
N LYS A 578 -31.25 13.12 -4.56
CA LYS A 578 -32.06 13.55 -3.41
C LYS A 578 -31.62 12.84 -2.13
N SER A 579 -31.37 11.54 -2.19
CA SER A 579 -30.84 10.74 -1.07
C SER A 579 -29.38 11.06 -0.75
N SER A 580 -28.55 11.41 -1.74
CA SER A 580 -27.12 11.78 -1.58
C SER A 580 -26.90 12.90 -0.54
N LYS A 581 -27.81 13.88 -0.50
CA LYS A 581 -27.81 14.97 0.48
C LYS A 581 -27.98 14.52 1.94
N MET A 582 -28.51 13.31 2.17
CA MET A 582 -28.63 12.74 3.51
C MET A 582 -27.30 12.20 4.05
N LEU A 583 -26.31 11.95 3.18
CA LEU A 583 -24.96 11.53 3.56
C LEU A 583 -23.97 12.69 3.40
N ALA A 584 -24.00 13.63 4.35
CA ALA A 584 -23.00 14.67 4.50
C ALA A 584 -21.58 14.07 4.66
N TRP A 585 -20.55 14.87 4.38
CA TRP A 585 -19.13 14.44 4.37
C TRP A 585 -18.76 13.53 5.55
N ARG A 586 -19.07 13.96 6.77
CA ARG A 586 -18.74 13.23 8.01
C ARG A 586 -19.28 11.80 8.00
N LYS A 587 -20.53 11.59 7.58
CA LYS A 587 -21.13 10.25 7.51
C LYS A 587 -20.49 9.38 6.42
N ARG A 588 -20.03 9.96 5.30
CA ARG A 588 -19.25 9.20 4.30
C ARG A 588 -17.90 8.74 4.86
N ALA A 589 -17.19 9.61 5.59
CA ALA A 589 -15.96 9.24 6.28
C ALA A 589 -16.18 8.15 7.35
N ASP A 590 -17.26 8.24 8.14
CA ASP A 590 -17.65 7.22 9.12
C ASP A 590 -18.02 5.88 8.47
N ILE A 591 -18.67 5.89 7.29
CA ILE A 591 -18.92 4.68 6.47
C ILE A 591 -17.59 4.06 6.02
N CYS A 592 -16.69 4.83 5.41
CA CYS A 592 -15.37 4.33 4.97
C CYS A 592 -14.60 3.65 6.12
N LEU A 593 -14.52 4.31 7.28
CA LEU A 593 -13.83 3.77 8.46
C LEU A 593 -14.53 2.53 9.04
N SER A 594 -15.86 2.50 9.04
CA SER A 594 -16.66 1.36 9.50
C SER A 594 -16.47 0.13 8.62
N VAL A 595 -16.46 0.30 7.30
CA VAL A 595 -16.16 -0.78 6.34
C VAL A 595 -14.71 -1.23 6.51
N ALA A 596 -13.75 -0.32 6.61
CA ALA A 596 -12.34 -0.67 6.79
C ALA A 596 -12.12 -1.54 8.04
N ARG A 597 -12.75 -1.20 9.16
CA ARG A 597 -12.75 -1.99 10.40
C ARG A 597 -13.42 -3.36 10.22
N ALA A 598 -14.52 -3.44 9.47
CA ALA A 598 -15.21 -4.70 9.18
C ALA A 598 -14.31 -5.66 8.39
N VAL A 599 -13.68 -5.19 7.31
CA VAL A 599 -12.79 -6.01 6.47
C VAL A 599 -11.50 -6.36 7.22
N CYS A 600 -10.92 -5.43 7.98
CA CYS A 600 -9.78 -5.71 8.86
C CYS A 600 -10.11 -6.85 9.86
N TYR A 601 -11.30 -6.85 10.45
CA TYR A 601 -11.74 -7.93 11.33
C TYR A 601 -11.90 -9.28 10.60
N LEU A 602 -12.39 -9.29 9.36
CA LEU A 602 -12.47 -10.50 8.53
C LEU A 602 -11.07 -11.04 8.16
N HIS A 603 -10.12 -10.16 7.86
CA HIS A 603 -8.75 -10.52 7.49
C HIS A 603 -7.89 -11.00 8.66
N THR A 604 -7.92 -10.30 9.80
CA THR A 604 -6.97 -10.53 10.92
C THR A 604 -7.63 -10.71 12.29
N GLY A 605 -8.88 -10.31 12.47
CA GLY A 605 -9.61 -10.46 13.74
C GLY A 605 -10.32 -11.82 13.90
N CYS A 606 -10.43 -12.60 12.83
CA CYS A 606 -11.00 -13.95 12.83
C CYS A 606 -9.93 -15.02 13.10
N ARG A 607 -10.33 -16.19 13.61
CA ARG A 607 -9.41 -17.33 13.87
C ARG A 607 -8.75 -17.90 12.62
N GLU A 608 -9.40 -17.73 11.48
CA GLU A 608 -8.91 -18.07 10.14
C GLU A 608 -9.14 -16.83 9.27
N PHE A 609 -8.26 -16.57 8.31
CA PHE A 609 -8.47 -15.53 7.30
C PHE A 609 -9.80 -15.72 6.57
N PHE A 610 -10.56 -14.64 6.43
CA PHE A 610 -11.83 -14.62 5.75
C PHE A 610 -11.85 -13.46 4.73
N SER A 611 -11.90 -13.78 3.43
CA SER A 611 -12.08 -12.78 2.39
C SER A 611 -13.56 -12.42 2.22
N HIS A 612 -13.84 -11.14 1.96
CA HIS A 612 -15.18 -10.68 1.60
C HIS A 612 -15.56 -11.20 0.20
N GLY A 613 -14.75 -10.88 -0.81
CA GLY A 613 -14.81 -11.39 -2.18
C GLY A 613 -15.86 -10.75 -3.11
N ASN A 614 -16.42 -9.59 -2.74
CA ASN A 614 -17.45 -8.85 -3.50
C ASN A 614 -17.75 -7.50 -2.81
N LEU A 615 -16.73 -6.72 -2.45
CA LEU A 615 -16.96 -5.52 -1.62
C LEU A 615 -17.32 -4.31 -2.50
N LYS A 616 -18.47 -3.70 -2.22
CA LYS A 616 -19.03 -2.57 -2.98
C LYS A 616 -20.15 -1.88 -2.22
N CYS A 617 -20.51 -0.67 -2.61
CA CYS A 617 -21.54 0.17 -1.96
C CYS A 617 -22.93 -0.51 -1.87
N GLU A 618 -23.25 -1.43 -2.78
CA GLU A 618 -24.48 -2.25 -2.72
C GLU A 618 -24.48 -3.22 -1.52
N ASN A 619 -23.30 -3.73 -1.15
CA ASN A 619 -23.07 -4.68 -0.07
C ASN A 619 -22.70 -4.01 1.27
N VAL A 620 -22.86 -2.69 1.36
CA VAL A 620 -22.78 -1.95 2.62
C VAL A 620 -24.17 -1.43 2.95
N LEU A 621 -24.75 -1.89 4.05
CA LEU A 621 -26.08 -1.48 4.52
C LEU A 621 -25.97 -0.45 5.64
N LEU A 622 -27.01 0.38 5.79
CA LEU A 622 -27.15 1.35 6.86
C LEU A 622 -28.25 0.89 7.83
N ASP A 623 -27.89 0.81 9.12
CA ASP A 623 -28.84 0.56 10.18
C ASP A 623 -29.70 1.80 10.49
N GLU A 624 -30.56 1.73 11.51
CA GLU A 624 -31.46 2.82 11.89
C GLU A 624 -30.76 4.11 12.35
N ASN A 625 -29.49 4.03 12.77
CA ASN A 625 -28.66 5.15 13.22
C ASN A 625 -27.73 5.69 12.10
N PHE A 626 -27.89 5.19 10.87
CA PHE A 626 -26.98 5.42 9.75
C PHE A 626 -25.54 4.96 10.08
N GLU A 627 -25.38 3.86 10.81
CA GLU A 627 -24.11 3.17 10.99
C GLU A 627 -23.95 2.07 9.94
N ALA A 628 -22.76 1.93 9.39
CA ALA A 628 -22.49 1.02 8.28
C ALA A 628 -22.27 -0.43 8.75
N LYS A 629 -22.94 -1.36 8.08
CA LYS A 629 -22.79 -2.81 8.24
C LYS A 629 -22.56 -3.48 6.89
N VAL A 630 -21.43 -4.15 6.75
CA VAL A 630 -21.08 -4.90 5.53
C VAL A 630 -21.81 -6.24 5.52
N THR A 631 -22.39 -6.58 4.37
CA THR A 631 -23.17 -7.82 4.13
C THR A 631 -22.52 -8.68 3.04
N GLU A 632 -23.05 -9.88 2.79
CA GLU A 632 -22.65 -10.79 1.70
C GLU A 632 -21.19 -11.32 1.72
N PHE A 633 -20.42 -11.02 2.77
CA PHE A 633 -19.08 -11.56 2.98
C PHE A 633 -19.04 -13.09 2.92
N GLY A 634 -18.14 -13.66 2.12
CA GLY A 634 -17.91 -15.10 2.03
C GLY A 634 -18.98 -15.93 1.31
N LEU A 635 -20.00 -15.32 0.71
CA LEU A 635 -21.01 -16.05 -0.09
C LEU A 635 -20.40 -16.79 -1.30
N TRP A 636 -19.21 -16.39 -1.77
CA TRP A 636 -18.46 -17.13 -2.79
C TRP A 636 -18.13 -18.58 -2.38
N ARG A 637 -18.03 -18.89 -1.08
CA ARG A 637 -17.84 -20.28 -0.59
C ARG A 637 -19.09 -21.15 -0.75
N VAL A 638 -20.23 -20.50 -0.99
CA VAL A 638 -21.55 -21.10 -1.15
C VAL A 638 -21.83 -21.34 -2.64
N ASN A 639 -21.46 -20.41 -3.53
CA ASN A 639 -21.64 -20.54 -4.98
C ASN A 639 -20.41 -21.18 -5.67
N VAL A 640 -20.53 -22.44 -6.11
CA VAL A 640 -19.41 -23.24 -6.64
C VAL A 640 -18.92 -22.78 -8.02
N GLU A 641 -19.77 -22.11 -8.80
CA GLU A 641 -19.49 -21.65 -10.17
C GLU A 641 -18.48 -20.49 -10.24
N ALA A 642 -18.19 -19.81 -9.13
CA ALA A 642 -17.19 -18.75 -9.04
C ALA A 642 -15.76 -19.27 -8.77
N SER A 643 -15.45 -20.53 -9.12
CA SER A 643 -14.16 -21.18 -8.80
C SER A 643 -13.03 -20.90 -9.81
N GLY A 644 -13.05 -19.73 -10.45
CA GLY A 644 -11.99 -19.22 -11.33
C GLY A 644 -11.44 -17.86 -10.86
N CYS A 645 -10.20 -17.86 -10.39
CA CYS A 645 -9.35 -16.68 -10.13
C CYS A 645 -9.72 -15.71 -8.96
N GLY A 646 -8.96 -15.82 -7.87
CA GLY A 646 -8.50 -14.65 -7.08
C GLY A 646 -9.39 -14.11 -5.95
N PHE A 647 -9.73 -14.89 -4.93
CA PHE A 647 -10.26 -14.34 -3.66
C PHE A 647 -9.14 -14.21 -2.62
N SER A 648 -8.57 -13.01 -2.49
CA SER A 648 -7.44 -12.71 -1.61
C SER A 648 -7.66 -11.44 -0.79
N ALA A 649 -6.78 -11.15 0.16
CA ALA A 649 -6.84 -9.93 0.95
C ALA A 649 -6.68 -8.69 0.06
N GLU A 650 -5.80 -8.80 -0.95
CA GLU A 650 -5.42 -7.75 -1.89
C GLU A 650 -6.57 -7.40 -2.85
N ARG A 651 -7.46 -8.35 -3.20
CA ARG A 651 -8.71 -8.03 -3.92
C ARG A 651 -9.68 -7.27 -3.02
N ASP A 652 -9.89 -7.70 -1.78
CA ASP A 652 -10.78 -6.98 -0.85
C ASP A 652 -10.30 -5.54 -0.58
N VAL A 653 -8.98 -5.34 -0.54
CA VAL A 653 -8.36 -4.01 -0.44
C VAL A 653 -8.64 -3.18 -1.70
N MET A 654 -8.47 -3.74 -2.91
CA MET A 654 -8.78 -3.05 -4.17
C MET A 654 -10.27 -2.69 -4.29
N ASP A 655 -11.16 -3.62 -3.96
CA ASP A 655 -12.60 -3.41 -3.88
C ASP A 655 -12.95 -2.27 -2.89
N PHE A 656 -12.27 -2.22 -1.73
CA PHE A 656 -12.41 -1.12 -0.78
C PHE A 656 -11.99 0.23 -1.40
N GLY A 657 -10.86 0.28 -2.11
CA GLY A 657 -10.41 1.50 -2.81
C GLY A 657 -11.43 2.01 -3.83
N ASN A 658 -11.98 1.10 -4.65
CA ASN A 658 -13.04 1.41 -5.62
C ASN A 658 -14.32 1.95 -4.92
N MET A 659 -14.73 1.30 -3.83
CA MET A 659 -15.87 1.72 -3.02
C MET A 659 -15.68 3.13 -2.43
N VAL A 660 -14.48 3.44 -1.92
CA VAL A 660 -14.17 4.78 -1.38
C VAL A 660 -14.25 5.86 -2.46
N LEU A 661 -13.66 5.65 -3.64
CA LEU A 661 -13.76 6.61 -4.74
C LEU A 661 -15.20 6.83 -5.22
N ARG A 662 -15.99 5.75 -5.36
CA ARG A 662 -17.41 5.85 -5.73
C ARG A 662 -18.22 6.61 -4.69
N LEU A 663 -18.00 6.34 -3.39
CA LEU A 663 -18.70 7.01 -2.30
C LEU A 663 -18.33 8.49 -2.14
N ILE A 664 -17.06 8.86 -2.36
CA ILE A 664 -16.63 10.27 -2.28
C ILE A 664 -17.14 11.09 -3.47
N SER A 665 -17.11 10.54 -4.68
CA SER A 665 -17.40 11.28 -5.93
C SER A 665 -18.87 11.30 -6.37
N GLY A 666 -19.67 10.29 -6.00
CA GLY A 666 -21.03 10.15 -6.52
C GLY A 666 -21.11 9.78 -8.01
N CYS A 667 -19.98 9.52 -8.67
CA CYS A 667 -19.93 9.22 -10.11
C CYS A 667 -20.35 7.78 -10.43
N ARG A 668 -21.10 7.63 -11.53
CA ARG A 668 -21.74 6.35 -11.89
C ARG A 668 -20.82 5.39 -12.65
N ASP A 669 -19.89 5.89 -13.47
CA ASP A 669 -18.87 5.08 -14.16
C ASP A 669 -17.53 5.14 -13.42
N VAL A 670 -16.94 3.98 -13.16
CA VAL A 670 -15.73 3.82 -12.33
C VAL A 670 -14.44 3.92 -13.17
N ARG A 671 -14.53 3.74 -14.50
CA ARG A 671 -13.34 3.60 -15.36
C ARG A 671 -12.55 4.90 -15.52
N GLU A 672 -13.23 6.00 -15.84
CA GLU A 672 -12.60 7.33 -15.95
C GLU A 672 -12.37 7.96 -14.57
N LEU A 673 -13.09 7.50 -13.54
CA LEU A 673 -13.11 8.08 -12.21
C LEU A 673 -11.75 8.03 -11.51
N CYS A 674 -11.03 6.90 -11.56
CA CYS A 674 -9.77 6.78 -10.80
C CYS A 674 -8.66 7.68 -11.37
N GLU A 675 -8.49 7.72 -12.69
CA GLU A 675 -7.46 8.54 -13.33
C GLU A 675 -7.74 10.03 -13.15
N TRP A 676 -9.00 10.45 -13.34
CA TRP A 676 -9.43 11.83 -13.09
C TRP A 676 -9.28 12.22 -11.62
N ALA A 677 -9.74 11.38 -10.69
CA ALA A 677 -9.65 11.66 -9.25
C ALA A 677 -8.19 11.76 -8.77
N TYR A 678 -7.31 10.88 -9.26
CA TYR A 678 -5.89 10.93 -8.93
C TYR A 678 -5.24 12.21 -9.49
N LYS A 679 -5.58 12.60 -10.72
CA LYS A 679 -5.11 13.83 -11.34
C LYS A 679 -5.53 15.07 -10.53
N GLU A 680 -6.81 15.22 -10.21
CA GLU A 680 -7.29 16.36 -9.41
C GLU A 680 -6.64 16.38 -8.02
N TRP A 681 -6.47 15.23 -7.36
CA TRP A 681 -5.78 15.13 -6.07
C TRP A 681 -4.29 15.53 -6.17
N MET A 682 -3.54 14.99 -7.14
CA MET A 682 -2.12 15.29 -7.35
C MET A 682 -1.86 16.74 -7.78
N GLU A 683 -2.81 17.38 -8.44
CA GLU A 683 -2.77 18.80 -8.79
C GLU A 683 -3.26 19.72 -7.65
N GLY A 684 -3.49 19.18 -6.45
CA GLY A 684 -3.87 19.94 -5.25
C GLY A 684 -5.34 20.36 -5.19
N ARG A 685 -6.18 19.87 -6.12
CA ARG A 685 -7.62 20.17 -6.23
C ARG A 685 -8.49 19.00 -5.77
N ALA A 686 -8.07 18.34 -4.69
CA ALA A 686 -8.77 17.17 -4.12
C ALA A 686 -10.29 17.41 -3.91
N GLU A 687 -10.68 18.64 -3.57
CA GLU A 687 -12.06 19.08 -3.42
C GLU A 687 -12.94 18.89 -4.68
N ASN A 688 -12.36 18.95 -5.89
CA ASN A 688 -13.08 18.70 -7.15
C ASN A 688 -13.53 17.24 -7.30
N VAL A 689 -12.89 16.30 -6.59
CA VAL A 689 -13.22 14.87 -6.59
C VAL A 689 -14.51 14.59 -5.82
N VAL A 690 -14.95 15.51 -4.97
CA VAL A 690 -16.08 15.31 -4.06
C VAL A 690 -17.42 15.55 -4.75
N ASP A 691 -18.39 14.68 -4.46
CA ASP A 691 -19.77 14.77 -4.92
C ASP A 691 -20.36 16.15 -4.63
N LYS A 692 -20.70 16.88 -5.70
CA LYS A 692 -21.26 18.25 -5.65
C LYS A 692 -22.62 18.33 -4.97
N ALA A 693 -23.27 17.19 -4.70
CA ALA A 693 -24.51 17.14 -3.91
C ALA A 693 -24.26 17.15 -2.38
N ILE A 694 -23.01 17.01 -1.91
CA ILE A 694 -22.68 17.07 -0.48
C ILE A 694 -22.80 18.50 0.04
N ASP A 695 -23.66 18.66 1.04
CA ASP A 695 -23.84 19.90 1.80
C ASP A 695 -23.12 19.83 3.16
N GLY A 696 -22.82 20.97 3.77
CA GLY A 696 -22.23 21.08 5.11
C GLY A 696 -20.70 21.17 5.21
N GLY A 697 -19.98 21.32 4.09
CA GLY A 697 -18.53 21.50 4.07
C GLY A 697 -17.71 20.21 4.23
N ILE A 698 -16.45 20.26 3.80
CA ILE A 698 -15.56 19.09 3.71
C ILE A 698 -14.34 19.31 4.61
N ASN A 699 -13.99 18.31 5.41
CA ASN A 699 -12.71 18.32 6.12
C ASN A 699 -11.60 17.90 5.15
N LEU A 700 -10.86 18.89 4.64
CA LEU A 700 -9.78 18.66 3.66
C LEU A 700 -8.73 17.65 4.14
N GLN A 701 -8.43 17.57 5.44
CA GLN A 701 -7.48 16.58 5.97
C GLN A 701 -8.05 15.15 5.97
N GLU A 702 -9.35 14.98 6.21
CA GLU A 702 -9.99 13.67 6.10
C GLU A 702 -10.12 13.25 4.63
N LEU A 703 -10.48 14.19 3.74
CA LEU A 703 -10.55 13.95 2.30
C LEU A 703 -9.20 13.52 1.74
N GLU A 704 -8.15 14.24 2.10
CA GLU A 704 -6.78 13.95 1.68
C GLU A 704 -6.37 12.53 2.11
N ARG A 705 -6.53 12.16 3.39
CA ARG A 705 -6.23 10.80 3.86
C ARG A 705 -7.08 9.73 3.18
N ALA A 706 -8.36 10.00 2.95
CA ALA A 706 -9.28 9.04 2.32
C ALA A 706 -8.96 8.80 0.84
N LEU A 707 -8.61 9.84 0.08
CA LEU A 707 -8.15 9.71 -1.30
C LEU A 707 -6.78 9.04 -1.36
N ARG A 708 -5.82 9.48 -0.54
CA ARG A 708 -4.46 8.91 -0.48
C ARG A 708 -4.50 7.40 -0.24
N ILE A 709 -5.29 6.94 0.73
CA ILE A 709 -5.39 5.51 1.03
C ILE A 709 -6.17 4.75 -0.05
N ALA A 710 -7.20 5.34 -0.66
CA ALA A 710 -7.91 4.72 -1.77
C ALA A 710 -6.98 4.45 -2.97
N PHE A 711 -6.11 5.39 -3.33
CA PHE A 711 -5.14 5.20 -4.41
C PHE A 711 -4.06 4.14 -4.08
N TRP A 712 -3.67 3.98 -2.81
CA TRP A 712 -2.82 2.87 -2.38
C TRP A 712 -3.52 1.52 -2.50
N CYS A 713 -4.79 1.47 -2.11
CA CYS A 713 -5.63 0.28 -2.28
C CYS A 713 -5.79 -0.13 -3.75
N LEU A 714 -5.74 0.83 -4.68
CA LEU A 714 -5.94 0.63 -6.12
C LEU A 714 -4.66 0.33 -6.92
N GLN A 715 -3.52 0.11 -6.28
CA GLN A 715 -2.26 -0.16 -6.99
C GLN A 715 -2.32 -1.39 -7.92
N SER A 716 -1.71 -1.27 -9.10
CA SER A 716 -1.57 -2.38 -10.07
C SER A 716 -0.80 -3.57 -9.53
N ASN A 717 0.23 -3.32 -8.72
CA ASN A 717 0.95 -4.36 -7.99
C ASN A 717 0.24 -4.64 -6.66
N GLU A 718 -0.34 -5.84 -6.54
CA GLU A 718 -1.12 -6.26 -5.36
C GLU A 718 -0.33 -6.13 -4.05
N ARG A 719 1.00 -6.27 -4.09
CA ARG A 719 1.87 -6.21 -2.91
C ARG A 719 2.18 -4.80 -2.43
N MET A 720 1.87 -3.80 -3.25
CA MET A 720 1.93 -2.40 -2.83
C MET A 720 0.62 -1.95 -2.17
N ARG A 721 -0.43 -2.77 -2.22
CA ARG A 721 -1.69 -2.48 -1.53
C ARG A 721 -1.48 -2.67 -0.02
N PRO A 722 -1.95 -1.73 0.81
CA PRO A 722 -1.77 -1.78 2.26
C PRO A 722 -2.67 -2.86 2.89
N SER A 723 -2.31 -3.32 4.08
CA SER A 723 -3.22 -4.14 4.88
C SER A 723 -4.42 -3.30 5.34
N MET A 724 -5.60 -3.94 5.50
CA MET A 724 -6.78 -3.22 6.03
C MET A 724 -6.57 -2.66 7.44
N GLY A 725 -5.58 -3.17 8.20
CA GLY A 725 -5.17 -2.58 9.48
C GLY A 725 -4.44 -1.25 9.34
N GLU A 726 -3.62 -1.07 8.30
CA GLU A 726 -3.01 0.21 7.96
C GLU A 726 -4.05 1.18 7.39
N VAL A 727 -4.97 0.70 6.54
CA VAL A 727 -6.10 1.49 6.02
C VAL A 727 -6.92 2.11 7.15
N VAL A 728 -7.26 1.33 8.18
CA VAL A 728 -7.96 1.85 9.37
C VAL A 728 -7.16 2.96 10.05
N LYS A 729 -5.86 2.75 10.31
CA LYS A 729 -5.01 3.75 10.96
C LYS A 729 -4.89 5.06 10.14
N VAL A 730 -4.82 4.96 8.82
CA VAL A 730 -4.74 6.15 7.94
C VAL A 730 -6.05 6.94 7.96
N LEU A 731 -7.20 6.26 7.90
CA LEU A 731 -8.50 6.92 8.01
C LEU A 731 -8.69 7.58 9.39
N GLU A 732 -8.27 6.92 10.47
CA GLU A 732 -8.24 7.46 11.83
C GLU A 732 -7.24 8.62 12.01
N GLY A 733 -6.28 8.79 11.09
CA GLY A 733 -5.22 9.80 11.19
C GLY A 733 -4.10 9.43 12.17
N THR A 734 -4.00 8.15 12.57
CA THR A 734 -2.96 7.62 13.46
C THR A 734 -1.74 7.08 12.70
N LEU A 735 -1.86 6.90 11.38
CA LEU A 735 -0.79 6.58 10.46
C LEU A 735 -0.85 7.53 9.26
N THR A 736 0.32 7.97 8.78
CA THR A 736 0.46 8.64 7.48
C THR A 736 1.25 7.72 6.55
N VAL A 737 0.83 7.66 5.29
CA VAL A 737 1.50 6.93 4.21
C VAL A 737 1.87 7.94 3.11
N ASP A 738 2.86 7.67 2.27
CA ASP A 738 3.24 8.58 1.17
C ASP A 738 2.12 8.65 0.11
N PRO A 739 2.22 9.50 -0.93
CA PRO A 739 1.40 9.27 -2.11
C PRO A 739 1.84 8.06 -2.95
N PRO A 740 0.88 7.22 -3.37
CA PRO A 740 1.17 6.09 -4.23
C PRO A 740 1.61 6.57 -5.63
N PRO A 741 2.54 5.85 -6.28
CA PRO A 741 2.86 6.09 -7.67
C PRO A 741 1.68 5.69 -8.59
N PRO A 742 1.58 6.26 -9.81
CA PRO A 742 0.79 5.67 -10.87
C PRO A 742 1.49 4.38 -11.39
N PRO A 743 0.78 3.37 -11.96
CA PRO A 743 -0.64 3.35 -12.33
C PRO A 743 -1.53 2.42 -11.45
N PHE A 744 -2.84 2.50 -11.68
CA PHE A 744 -3.87 1.81 -10.89
C PHE A 744 -4.54 0.63 -11.64
N SER A 745 -5.06 -0.35 -10.89
CA SER A 745 -5.85 -1.48 -11.40
C SER A 745 -7.26 -1.06 -11.85
N CYS A 746 -7.38 -0.36 -12.99
CA CYS A 746 -8.69 0.02 -13.57
C CYS A 746 -9.03 -0.71 -14.88
N GLN A 747 -8.63 -1.98 -15.01
CA GLN A 747 -8.98 -2.82 -16.17
C GLN A 747 -9.69 -4.14 -15.80
N ARG A 748 -10.93 -4.24 -16.30
CA ARG A 748 -11.82 -5.42 -16.45
C ARG A 748 -12.41 -6.11 -15.21
N PRO A 749 -13.70 -6.47 -15.33
CA PRO A 749 -14.06 -7.89 -15.45
C PRO A 749 -14.15 -8.36 -16.90
N LEU A 750 -14.06 -9.68 -17.09
CA LEU A 750 -14.29 -10.36 -18.35
C LEU A 750 -15.81 -10.45 -18.59
N GLU A 751 -16.31 -9.81 -19.64
CA GLU A 751 -17.50 -10.31 -20.32
C GLU A 751 -17.03 -11.40 -21.30
N ILE A 752 -17.54 -12.61 -21.12
CA ILE A 752 -17.46 -13.66 -22.12
C ILE A 752 -18.50 -13.31 -23.17
N GLU A 753 -18.08 -12.67 -24.27
CA GLU A 753 -18.90 -12.65 -25.48
C GLU A 753 -19.02 -14.09 -25.99
N GLU A 754 -20.18 -14.71 -25.77
CA GLU A 754 -20.60 -15.87 -26.56
C GLU A 754 -20.74 -15.40 -28.02
N VAL A 755 -19.71 -15.67 -28.82
CA VAL A 755 -19.76 -15.44 -30.26
C VAL A 755 -20.72 -16.44 -30.89
N LEU A 756 -21.96 -15.99 -31.10
CA LEU A 756 -22.92 -16.62 -31.99
C LEU A 756 -22.60 -16.32 -33.46
N VAL A 757 -21.72 -17.11 -34.09
CA VAL A 757 -21.81 -17.59 -35.48
C VAL A 757 -21.13 -18.96 -35.59
#